data_AF-A0AAU6WQD2-F1
#
_entry.id   AF-A0AAU6WQD2-F1
#
_cell.length_a   1.000
_cell.length_b   1.000
_cell.length_c   1.000
_cell.angle_alpha   90.00
_cell.angle_beta   90.00
_cell.angle_gamma   90.00
#
_symmetry.space_group_name_H-M   'P 1'
#
loop_
_entity.id
_entity.type
_entity.pdbx_description
1 polymer ?
#
loop_
_entity_poly.entity_id
_entity_poly.type
_entity_poly.pdbx_seq_one_letter_code
_entity_poly.pdbx_strand_id
1 'polypeptide(L)'
;MQVPAASQTGDANINYPLVLPGGVAGMQPSLSVTYSSASGNGWMGEGWNIGGLSSISVDPRWGTPTFTAGQETELYSLDGEMLMYPDGYLPHRHNKVNPDGTFDTARQVRNGSGPKTFYLRKNHDFTRIERFGTGPSDYRWIITATNGTKTYYGGDQSTFVPNAVLKNNDGNIIQWGIWKAEDVHGNNIIYEYKNQALYNFTGNDQNLNAGWIFHIDKIYYSGRNGQNGPYVITFFNDTQRADKQINTKGVLKRIEPYLLTKVNIDYKSGSNPAQNIRSYSFTYTPGIFQKSVLSKMQMQIGGGKQAFDYNFEYYDNGTVFGTPTNIVTPGTDAFSDVVSSITTPSKVSADNNFEWGWSLRTGGGLALLRPQLGGVKNFMLSLFGGASYPRMKRGQELVDFNGDGIADILYRKRNGDNGIKLIPGSIDNNGQLVFNSAYQSVGNLNSNFTHSKGTTWNFGGSVGFNWFKMGFEFSYVNSESENETPIYMMDANSDGLPDVIKDDKVWFNRKNGNSQEMVITSDLTENMIITDNAVQPYTEPEEPDDIDPVKPKNDVVKVWIAPKNGFIQIADRIGIAPNQDNTAKAVYSIEIKNPNDASKNCRLFLTELNGTANQSVSVRYYNSYPGTPLGVSNASRLYVKSGEKVYFRLHRRAGTNYIVNTNPVVGYTDSSGSSLPDEFLEEQDGYMPNYTNYDDKFFLNNLTKSFKFAEPANIHITIPEFTIPHYPTG
;
A
#
# COMPACT_ATOMS: atom_id res chain seq x y z
N MET A 1 27.49 19.39 -6.16
CA MET A 1 26.27 18.62 -5.87
C MET A 1 25.75 18.07 -7.19
N GLN A 2 25.33 16.80 -7.25
CA GLN A 2 24.69 16.25 -8.45
C GLN A 2 23.27 16.81 -8.56
N VAL A 3 22.77 17.02 -9.78
CA VAL A 3 21.35 17.36 -10.00
C VAL A 3 20.44 16.23 -9.51
N PRO A 4 19.20 16.52 -9.10
CA PRO A 4 18.24 15.48 -8.72
C PRO A 4 18.13 14.42 -9.82
N ALA A 5 18.25 13.16 -9.43
CA ALA A 5 18.08 12.04 -10.35
C ALA A 5 16.75 11.34 -10.06
N ALA A 6 16.09 10.86 -11.11
CA ALA A 6 14.90 10.03 -10.97
C ALA A 6 15.26 8.67 -10.37
N SER A 7 14.48 8.23 -9.39
CA SER A 7 14.54 6.87 -8.85
C SER A 7 13.83 5.87 -9.78
N GLN A 8 13.98 4.58 -9.49
CA GLN A 8 13.17 3.53 -10.12
C GLN A 8 11.66 3.68 -9.87
N THR A 9 11.27 4.44 -8.84
CA THR A 9 9.88 4.78 -8.49
C THR A 9 9.40 6.10 -9.09
N GLY A 10 10.27 6.83 -9.81
CA GLY A 10 9.95 8.13 -10.42
C GLY A 10 10.17 9.33 -9.49
N ASP A 11 10.65 9.11 -8.26
CA ASP A 11 10.90 10.17 -7.28
C ASP A 11 12.20 10.91 -7.58
N ALA A 12 12.22 12.22 -7.36
CA ALA A 12 13.43 13.02 -7.48
C ALA A 12 14.28 12.86 -6.22
N ASN A 13 15.53 12.43 -6.36
CA ASN A 13 16.45 12.18 -5.25
C ASN A 13 17.76 12.96 -5.36
N ILE A 14 18.26 13.43 -4.22
CA ILE A 14 19.62 13.98 -4.08
C ILE A 14 20.32 13.25 -2.93
N ASN A 15 21.60 12.93 -3.10
CA ASN A 15 22.45 12.43 -2.04
C ASN A 15 23.75 13.24 -1.97
N TYR A 16 24.00 13.88 -0.83
CA TYR A 16 25.21 14.66 -0.60
C TYR A 16 26.00 14.10 0.60
N PRO A 17 27.04 13.29 0.36
CA PRO A 17 27.90 12.78 1.42
C PRO A 17 28.60 13.90 2.20
N LEU A 18 28.57 13.82 3.53
CA LEU A 18 29.35 14.72 4.36
C LEU A 18 30.84 14.33 4.27
N VAL A 19 31.69 15.30 3.98
CA VAL A 19 33.15 15.11 3.99
C VAL A 19 33.62 15.03 5.43
N LEU A 20 34.10 13.84 5.81
CA LEU A 20 34.63 13.54 7.15
C LEU A 20 36.12 13.19 7.06
N PRO A 21 36.92 13.50 8.10
CA PRO A 21 38.26 12.94 8.25
C PRO A 21 38.27 11.41 8.18
N GLY A 22 39.35 10.86 7.66
CA GLY A 22 39.55 9.42 7.55
C GLY A 22 39.54 8.74 8.91
N GLY A 23 38.74 7.69 9.06
CA GLY A 23 38.76 6.84 10.25
C GLY A 23 39.96 5.89 10.24
N VAL A 24 40.43 5.48 11.43
CA VAL A 24 41.45 4.42 11.56
C VAL A 24 40.97 3.15 10.86
N ALA A 25 41.80 2.58 9.98
CA ALA A 25 41.47 1.41 9.16
C ALA A 25 40.18 1.56 8.31
N GLY A 26 39.78 2.80 7.99
CA GLY A 26 38.55 3.08 7.23
C GLY A 26 37.27 3.07 8.08
N MET A 27 37.36 2.89 9.40
CA MET A 27 36.21 2.94 10.31
C MET A 27 35.78 4.38 10.59
N GLN A 28 34.98 4.92 9.68
CA GLN A 28 34.30 6.22 9.79
C GLN A 28 32.81 6.07 9.45
N PRO A 29 31.93 6.91 10.02
CA PRO A 29 30.52 6.89 9.65
C PRO A 29 30.36 7.40 8.20
N SER A 30 29.37 6.88 7.47
CA SER A 30 29.05 7.30 6.11
C SER A 30 27.78 8.16 6.12
N LEU A 31 27.91 9.42 6.53
CA LEU A 31 26.78 10.36 6.65
C LEU A 31 26.52 11.10 5.35
N SER A 32 25.26 11.43 5.09
CA SER A 32 24.86 12.24 3.95
C SER A 32 23.67 13.13 4.26
N VAL A 33 23.50 14.20 3.49
CA VAL A 33 22.26 14.98 3.41
C VAL A 33 21.50 14.46 2.19
N THR A 34 20.32 13.91 2.42
CA THR A 34 19.52 13.24 1.38
C THR A 34 18.21 13.97 1.15
N TYR A 35 17.78 14.07 -0.10
CA TYR A 35 16.46 14.55 -0.50
C TYR A 35 15.71 13.44 -1.23
N SER A 36 14.40 13.34 -0.99
CA SER A 36 13.46 12.63 -1.85
C SER A 36 12.14 13.40 -1.95
N SER A 37 11.58 13.52 -3.16
CA SER A 37 10.27 14.13 -3.36
C SER A 37 9.12 13.36 -2.70
N ALA A 38 9.31 12.07 -2.41
CA ALA A 38 8.33 11.25 -1.69
C ALA A 38 8.55 11.22 -0.16
N SER A 39 9.67 11.77 0.32
CA SER A 39 9.93 11.84 1.76
C SER A 39 9.06 12.94 2.38
N GLY A 40 8.41 12.60 3.48
CA GLY A 40 7.68 13.58 4.27
C GLY A 40 8.61 14.54 5.02
N ASN A 41 7.99 15.43 5.77
CA ASN A 41 8.69 16.34 6.65
C ASN A 41 9.41 15.65 7.82
N GLY A 42 10.51 16.26 8.27
CA GLY A 42 11.26 15.84 9.45
C GLY A 42 12.15 16.96 9.97
N TRP A 43 13.13 16.62 10.81
CA TRP A 43 14.05 17.58 11.41
C TRP A 43 14.91 18.37 10.41
N MET A 44 15.01 17.98 9.14
CA MET A 44 15.66 18.76 8.08
C MET A 44 14.66 19.43 7.12
N GLY A 45 13.39 19.56 7.52
CA GLY A 45 12.35 20.10 6.65
C GLY A 45 11.75 19.07 5.69
N GLU A 46 10.87 19.54 4.80
CA GLU A 46 10.13 18.69 3.85
C GLU A 46 11.06 18.02 2.84
N GLY A 47 11.00 16.69 2.73
CA GLY A 47 11.76 15.91 1.75
C GLY A 47 13.23 15.66 2.11
N TRP A 48 13.80 16.34 3.10
CA TRP A 48 15.21 16.24 3.48
C TRP A 48 15.44 15.44 4.76
N ASN A 49 16.58 14.75 4.82
CA ASN A 49 17.02 14.03 6.02
C ASN A 49 18.55 13.86 6.06
N ILE A 50 19.07 13.42 7.21
CA ILE A 50 20.43 12.86 7.33
C ILE A 50 20.37 11.36 7.04
N GLY A 51 21.04 10.93 5.97
CA GLY A 51 21.27 9.54 5.64
C GLY A 51 22.50 8.96 6.34
N GLY A 52 22.63 7.63 6.31
CA GLY A 52 23.78 6.92 6.88
C GLY A 52 23.63 6.49 8.35
N LEU A 53 22.45 6.67 8.92
CA LEU A 53 22.12 6.27 10.29
C LEU A 53 21.21 5.04 10.23
N SER A 54 21.80 3.87 10.45
CA SER A 54 21.04 2.62 10.46
C SER A 54 20.20 2.50 11.73
N SER A 55 19.01 1.91 11.62
CA SER A 55 18.18 1.56 12.77
C SER A 55 17.34 0.32 12.52
N ILE A 56 17.02 -0.37 13.62
CA ILE A 56 15.99 -1.40 13.63
C ILE A 56 14.74 -0.78 14.25
N SER A 57 13.58 -1.03 13.67
CA SER A 57 12.30 -0.54 14.20
C SER A 57 11.27 -1.65 14.25
N VAL A 58 10.33 -1.52 15.17
CA VAL A 58 9.07 -2.27 15.08
C VAL A 58 8.32 -1.81 13.83
N ASP A 59 7.81 -2.76 13.05
CA ASP A 59 7.15 -2.52 11.77
C ASP A 59 5.63 -2.55 11.90
N PRO A 60 4.94 -1.39 11.81
CA PRO A 60 3.49 -1.30 11.97
C PRO A 60 2.71 -1.51 10.67
N ARG A 61 3.35 -1.86 9.54
CA ARG A 61 2.69 -1.96 8.21
C ARG A 61 1.47 -2.89 8.18
N TRP A 62 1.42 -3.87 9.08
CA TRP A 62 0.35 -4.86 9.18
C TRP A 62 -0.43 -4.75 10.51
N GLY A 63 -0.42 -3.56 11.10
CA GLY A 63 -1.04 -3.29 12.39
C GLY A 63 -0.01 -3.10 13.52
N THR A 64 -0.49 -2.48 14.59
CA THR A 64 0.29 -2.23 15.80
C THR A 64 0.51 -3.54 16.57
N PRO A 65 1.74 -3.89 16.98
CA PRO A 65 1.97 -5.08 17.78
C PRO A 65 1.40 -4.92 19.20
N THR A 66 0.96 -6.04 19.75
CA THR A 66 0.35 -6.10 21.09
C THR A 66 1.37 -6.28 22.22
N PHE A 67 2.65 -6.55 21.91
CA PHE A 67 3.71 -6.83 22.88
C PHE A 67 3.35 -7.89 23.92
N THR A 68 2.68 -8.96 23.47
CA THR A 68 2.13 -9.97 24.38
C THR A 68 3.25 -10.69 25.13
N ALA A 69 3.07 -10.82 26.45
CA ALA A 69 4.03 -11.48 27.32
C ALA A 69 4.28 -12.93 26.87
N GLY A 70 5.55 -13.32 26.78
CA GLY A 70 5.96 -14.68 26.40
C GLY A 70 5.77 -15.05 24.93
N GLN A 71 5.13 -14.22 24.09
CA GLN A 71 4.86 -14.52 22.67
C GLN A 71 5.47 -13.48 21.73
N GLU A 72 6.04 -13.90 20.62
CA GLU A 72 6.53 -13.01 19.56
C GLU A 72 5.35 -12.39 18.81
N THR A 73 5.07 -11.11 19.08
CA THR A 73 3.98 -10.36 18.43
C THR A 73 4.46 -9.23 17.53
N GLU A 74 5.77 -8.97 17.51
CA GLU A 74 6.37 -7.84 16.82
C GLU A 74 6.94 -8.24 15.47
N LEU A 75 6.68 -7.42 14.45
CA LEU A 75 7.48 -7.39 13.23
C LEU A 75 8.59 -6.38 13.38
N TYR A 76 9.70 -6.62 12.70
CA TYR A 76 10.84 -5.73 12.71
C TYR A 76 11.25 -5.37 11.29
N SER A 77 11.80 -4.17 11.14
CA SER A 77 12.49 -3.76 9.94
C SER A 77 13.88 -3.25 10.28
N LEU A 78 14.84 -3.52 9.39
CA LEU A 78 16.18 -2.95 9.38
C LEU A 78 16.23 -1.97 8.22
N ASP A 79 16.41 -0.68 8.51
CA ASP A 79 16.49 0.38 7.48
C ASP A 79 15.31 0.38 6.49
N GLY A 80 14.13 -0.01 6.97
CA GLY A 80 12.89 -0.12 6.20
C GLY A 80 12.64 -1.49 5.56
N GLU A 81 13.67 -2.33 5.45
CA GLU A 81 13.54 -3.70 4.95
C GLU A 81 13.03 -4.65 6.03
N MET A 82 12.05 -5.49 5.70
CA MET A 82 11.42 -6.39 6.66
C MET A 82 12.36 -7.51 7.09
N LEU A 83 12.49 -7.71 8.40
CA LEU A 83 13.15 -8.85 9.01
C LEU A 83 12.17 -10.02 9.19
N MET A 84 12.63 -11.21 8.82
CA MET A 84 11.93 -12.48 8.93
C MET A 84 12.48 -13.25 10.13
N TYR A 85 11.60 -13.88 10.90
CA TYR A 85 12.01 -14.88 11.89
C TYR A 85 12.53 -16.14 11.19
N PRO A 86 13.27 -17.01 11.90
CA PRO A 86 13.61 -18.33 11.40
C PRO A 86 12.36 -19.13 11.05
N ASP A 87 12.52 -20.11 10.16
CA ASP A 87 11.46 -21.02 9.72
C ASP A 87 10.23 -20.33 9.10
N GLY A 88 10.38 -19.07 8.67
CA GLY A 88 9.35 -18.30 7.97
C GLY A 88 8.23 -17.76 8.87
N TYR A 89 8.38 -17.82 10.20
CA TYR A 89 7.38 -17.28 11.14
C TYR A 89 7.21 -15.77 10.96
N LEU A 90 5.96 -15.31 10.92
CA LEU A 90 5.64 -13.88 10.94
C LEU A 90 4.37 -13.67 11.76
N PRO A 91 4.40 -12.83 12.81
CA PRO A 91 3.23 -12.62 13.68
C PRO A 91 1.93 -12.19 12.98
N HIS A 92 2.03 -11.57 11.80
CA HIS A 92 0.89 -11.12 10.98
C HIS A 92 0.38 -12.18 10.01
N ARG A 93 0.94 -13.40 10.03
CA ARG A 93 0.58 -14.48 9.11
C ARG A 93 0.23 -15.75 9.86
N HIS A 94 -0.48 -16.61 9.16
CA HIS A 94 -0.52 -18.01 9.49
C HIS A 94 0.86 -18.62 9.24
N ASN A 95 1.39 -19.28 10.26
CA ASN A 95 2.70 -19.90 10.26
C ASN A 95 2.55 -21.31 9.72
N LYS A 96 3.35 -21.69 8.71
CA LYS A 96 3.37 -23.01 8.06
C LYS A 96 2.02 -23.48 7.46
N VAL A 97 2.02 -23.68 6.14
CA VAL A 97 0.99 -24.49 5.47
C VAL A 97 1.46 -25.93 5.56
N ASN A 98 0.78 -26.74 6.37
CA ASN A 98 1.04 -28.18 6.38
C ASN A 98 0.67 -28.77 5.01
N PRO A 99 1.23 -29.92 4.60
CA PRO A 99 0.91 -30.56 3.31
C PRO A 99 -0.58 -30.86 3.10
N ASP A 100 -1.38 -30.84 4.17
CA ASP A 100 -2.82 -31.02 4.20
C ASP A 100 -3.63 -29.71 4.06
N GLY A 101 -2.97 -28.57 3.90
CA GLY A 101 -3.61 -27.25 3.77
C GLY A 101 -4.02 -26.59 5.09
N THR A 102 -3.69 -27.16 6.25
CA THR A 102 -3.94 -26.54 7.56
C THR A 102 -2.92 -25.46 7.89
N PHE A 103 -3.36 -24.47 8.66
CA PHE A 103 -2.61 -23.27 9.01
C PHE A 103 -2.32 -23.24 10.52
N ASP A 104 -1.05 -23.11 10.93
CA ASP A 104 -0.71 -22.90 12.33
C ASP A 104 -0.83 -21.40 12.69
N THR A 105 -1.73 -21.08 13.62
CA THR A 105 -1.96 -19.72 14.12
C THR A 105 -1.27 -19.46 15.46
N ALA A 106 -0.58 -20.46 16.02
CA ALA A 106 0.15 -20.31 17.25
C ALA A 106 1.28 -19.30 17.07
N ARG A 107 1.37 -18.39 18.05
CA ARG A 107 2.47 -17.44 18.11
C ARG A 107 3.71 -18.15 18.63
N GLN A 108 4.84 -17.85 18.03
CA GLN A 108 6.12 -18.37 18.49
C GLN A 108 6.37 -17.87 19.91
N VAL A 109 6.82 -18.75 20.80
CA VAL A 109 7.25 -18.37 22.15
C VAL A 109 8.53 -17.53 22.05
N ARG A 110 8.66 -16.54 22.93
CA ARG A 110 9.89 -15.76 23.07
C ARG A 110 11.03 -16.66 23.53
N ASN A 111 12.25 -16.43 23.03
CA ASN A 111 13.42 -17.16 23.54
C ASN A 111 13.69 -16.72 24.99
N GLY A 112 13.71 -17.69 25.91
CA GLY A 112 14.07 -17.45 27.31
C GLY A 112 15.58 -17.27 27.53
N SER A 113 16.42 -17.70 26.58
CA SER A 113 17.88 -17.58 26.64
C SER A 113 18.52 -17.62 25.25
N GLY A 114 19.67 -16.97 25.09
CA GLY A 114 20.46 -16.98 23.85
C GLY A 114 19.91 -16.06 22.75
N PRO A 115 20.68 -15.84 21.67
CA PRO A 115 20.22 -15.03 20.56
C PRO A 115 19.11 -15.70 19.75
N LYS A 116 18.26 -14.88 19.14
CA LYS A 116 17.36 -15.29 18.06
C LYS A 116 17.85 -14.68 16.75
N THR A 117 18.04 -15.51 15.72
CA THR A 117 18.52 -15.07 14.41
C THR A 117 17.38 -14.56 13.54
N PHE A 118 17.65 -13.60 12.67
CA PHE A 118 16.71 -13.02 11.71
C PHE A 118 17.36 -12.93 10.32
N TYR A 119 16.52 -12.76 9.30
CA TYR A 119 16.96 -12.64 7.91
C TYR A 119 16.21 -11.52 7.19
N LEU A 120 16.87 -10.85 6.26
CA LEU A 120 16.17 -9.97 5.33
C LEU A 120 15.23 -10.79 4.44
N ARG A 121 14.02 -10.28 4.18
CA ARG A 121 13.08 -10.94 3.26
C ARG A 121 13.68 -11.12 1.86
N LYS A 122 14.50 -10.16 1.42
CA LYS A 122 15.34 -10.24 0.22
C LYS A 122 16.79 -10.15 0.67
N ASN A 123 17.40 -11.30 0.90
CA ASN A 123 18.79 -11.35 1.33
C ASN A 123 19.71 -11.02 0.16
N HIS A 124 20.61 -10.07 0.35
CA HIS A 124 21.55 -9.61 -0.68
C HIS A 124 22.98 -9.41 -0.14
N ASP A 125 23.16 -9.27 1.18
CA ASP A 125 24.45 -8.97 1.79
C ASP A 125 25.00 -10.09 2.70
N PHE A 126 24.25 -11.17 2.88
CA PHE A 126 24.59 -12.34 3.71
C PHE A 126 25.01 -11.97 5.14
N THR A 127 24.48 -10.86 5.67
CA THR A 127 24.72 -10.44 7.05
C THR A 127 24.04 -11.40 8.04
N ARG A 128 24.67 -11.59 9.21
CA ARG A 128 24.09 -12.35 10.32
C ARG A 128 23.40 -11.39 11.27
N ILE A 129 22.08 -11.48 11.40
CA ILE A 129 21.26 -10.58 12.23
C ILE A 129 20.78 -11.34 13.46
N GLU A 130 21.15 -10.87 14.66
CA GLU A 130 20.88 -11.56 15.94
C GLU A 130 20.22 -10.60 16.93
N ARG A 131 19.12 -11.04 17.55
CA ARG A 131 18.45 -10.35 18.67
C ARG A 131 18.78 -11.05 19.99
N PHE A 132 19.22 -10.28 20.97
CA PHE A 132 19.47 -10.67 22.35
C PHE A 132 18.42 -10.05 23.28
N GLY A 133 18.33 -10.56 24.51
CA GLY A 133 17.32 -10.15 25.50
C GLY A 133 16.17 -11.16 25.62
N THR A 134 15.40 -11.05 26.69
CA THR A 134 14.32 -11.99 27.02
C THR A 134 12.93 -11.41 26.73
N GLY A 135 12.81 -10.09 26.56
CA GLY A 135 11.53 -9.44 26.27
C GLY A 135 11.65 -8.08 25.55
N PRO A 136 10.51 -7.52 25.11
CA PRO A 136 10.47 -6.28 24.34
C PRO A 136 11.09 -5.07 25.03
N SER A 137 11.16 -5.07 26.36
CA SER A 137 11.71 -3.97 27.15
C SER A 137 13.24 -3.97 27.21
N ASP A 138 13.89 -5.06 26.80
CA ASP A 138 15.33 -5.25 26.91
C ASP A 138 16.00 -5.80 25.64
N TYR A 139 15.26 -5.98 24.55
CA TYR A 139 15.87 -6.48 23.31
C TYR A 139 17.02 -5.58 22.82
N ARG A 140 18.03 -6.24 22.26
CA ARG A 140 19.27 -5.65 21.73
C ARG A 140 19.63 -6.40 20.45
N TRP A 141 20.22 -5.73 19.47
CA TRP A 141 20.52 -6.38 18.20
C TRP A 141 21.98 -6.26 17.82
N ILE A 142 22.51 -7.30 17.21
CA ILE A 142 23.86 -7.33 16.66
C ILE A 142 23.78 -7.85 15.23
N ILE A 143 24.30 -7.06 14.31
CA ILE A 143 24.46 -7.44 12.90
C ILE A 143 25.94 -7.66 12.65
N THR A 144 26.30 -8.84 12.16
CA THR A 144 27.66 -9.18 11.79
C THR A 144 27.76 -9.26 10.26
N ALA A 145 28.54 -8.36 9.67
CA ALA A 145 28.85 -8.38 8.25
C ALA A 145 29.83 -9.51 7.90
N THR A 146 29.93 -9.86 6.62
CA THR A 146 30.80 -10.95 6.12
C THR A 146 32.29 -10.69 6.35
N ASN A 147 32.70 -9.42 6.44
CA ASN A 147 34.05 -9.02 6.81
C ASN A 147 34.34 -9.10 8.33
N GLY A 148 33.37 -9.53 9.13
CA GLY A 148 33.47 -9.66 10.59
C GLY A 148 33.16 -8.38 11.37
N THR A 149 32.91 -7.25 10.71
CA THR A 149 32.47 -6.01 11.38
C THR A 149 31.11 -6.23 12.04
N LYS A 150 30.98 -5.79 13.29
CA LYS A 150 29.75 -5.88 14.07
C LYS A 150 29.14 -4.51 14.28
N THR A 151 27.84 -4.41 14.01
CA THR A 151 27.01 -3.25 14.29
C THR A 151 26.02 -3.60 15.39
N TYR A 152 25.98 -2.78 16.44
CA TYR A 152 25.23 -3.02 17.67
C TYR A 152 24.11 -1.99 17.78
N TYR A 153 22.88 -2.42 18.05
CA TYR A 153 21.70 -1.56 18.18
C TYR A 153 21.07 -1.74 19.55
N GLY A 154 20.94 -0.63 20.29
CA GLY A 154 20.42 -0.59 21.66
C GLY A 154 21.27 -1.29 22.74
N GLY A 155 22.40 -1.90 22.38
CA GLY A 155 23.30 -2.56 23.33
C GLY A 155 24.13 -3.69 22.72
N ASP A 156 24.95 -4.35 23.55
CA ASP A 156 25.66 -5.59 23.20
C ASP A 156 24.92 -6.84 23.71
N GLN A 157 25.59 -7.99 23.76
CA GLN A 157 24.99 -9.26 24.21
C GLN A 157 24.54 -9.23 25.67
N SER A 158 25.23 -8.45 26.50
CA SER A 158 25.08 -8.38 27.96
C SER A 158 24.59 -7.01 28.46
N THR A 159 24.88 -5.95 27.70
CA THR A 159 24.73 -4.56 28.14
C THR A 159 23.58 -3.91 27.39
N PHE A 160 22.60 -3.39 28.12
CA PHE A 160 21.55 -2.54 27.58
C PHE A 160 21.96 -1.07 27.60
N VAL A 161 21.68 -0.36 26.50
CA VAL A 161 22.00 1.07 26.36
C VAL A 161 20.70 1.85 26.14
N PRO A 162 20.07 2.37 27.22
CA PRO A 162 18.79 3.08 27.13
C PRO A 162 18.81 4.28 26.18
N ASN A 163 19.95 4.97 26.07
CA ASN A 163 20.09 6.15 25.21
C ASN A 163 19.82 5.82 23.74
N ALA A 164 20.18 4.63 23.27
CA ALA A 164 20.08 4.21 21.88
C ALA A 164 18.76 3.49 21.53
N VAL A 165 17.75 3.54 22.41
CA VAL A 165 16.44 2.92 22.14
C VAL A 165 15.28 3.83 22.49
N LEU A 166 14.22 3.77 21.69
CA LEU A 166 12.96 4.46 21.95
C LEU A 166 11.93 3.47 22.47
N LYS A 167 11.27 3.81 23.58
CA LYS A 167 10.26 2.96 24.23
C LYS A 167 8.87 3.59 24.17
N ASN A 168 7.83 2.75 24.08
CA ASN A 168 6.46 3.17 24.31
C ASN A 168 6.18 3.40 25.82
N ASN A 169 4.98 3.86 26.16
CA ASN A 169 4.60 4.14 27.55
C ASN A 169 4.59 2.90 28.45
N ASP A 170 4.44 1.70 27.89
CA ASP A 170 4.47 0.42 28.62
C ASP A 170 5.91 -0.11 28.83
N GLY A 171 6.92 0.63 28.34
CA GLY A 171 8.33 0.27 28.45
C GLY A 171 8.83 -0.71 27.37
N ASN A 172 8.01 -1.03 26.37
CA ASN A 172 8.39 -1.85 25.21
C ASN A 172 9.20 -1.02 24.23
N ILE A 173 10.31 -1.56 23.73
CA ILE A 173 11.14 -0.87 22.74
C ILE A 173 10.46 -0.94 21.37
N ILE A 174 10.35 0.22 20.71
CA ILE A 174 9.76 0.38 19.38
C ILE A 174 10.79 0.75 18.31
N GLN A 175 11.96 1.25 18.70
CA GLN A 175 13.06 1.57 17.79
C GLN A 175 14.41 1.42 18.49
N TRP A 176 15.39 0.86 17.79
CA TRP A 176 16.78 0.70 18.19
C TRP A 176 17.67 1.48 17.23
N GLY A 177 18.31 2.54 17.72
CA GLY A 177 19.38 3.21 17.01
C GLY A 177 20.68 2.40 17.06
N ILE A 178 21.52 2.57 16.04
CA ILE A 178 22.91 2.11 16.08
C ILE A 178 23.61 2.74 17.30
N TRP A 179 24.20 1.94 18.17
CA TRP A 179 24.98 2.42 19.32
C TRP A 179 26.47 2.33 19.06
N LYS A 180 26.93 1.24 18.45
CA LYS A 180 28.34 0.99 18.19
C LYS A 180 28.53 0.25 16.87
N ALA A 181 29.59 0.56 16.13
CA ALA A 181 30.13 -0.30 15.08
C ALA A 181 31.59 -0.62 15.41
N GLU A 182 32.01 -1.86 15.25
CA GLU A 182 33.34 -2.34 15.65
C GLU A 182 33.89 -3.36 14.65
N ASP A 183 35.13 -3.17 14.22
CA ASP A 183 35.81 -4.11 13.32
C ASP A 183 36.49 -5.26 14.10
N VAL A 184 37.08 -6.22 13.36
CA VAL A 184 37.79 -7.37 13.95
C VAL A 184 39.08 -7.00 14.71
N HIS A 185 39.57 -5.78 14.54
CA HIS A 185 40.77 -5.25 15.21
C HIS A 185 40.45 -4.40 16.44
N GLY A 186 39.16 -4.25 16.76
CA GLY A 186 38.65 -3.48 17.89
C GLY A 186 38.57 -1.98 17.64
N ASN A 187 38.72 -1.50 16.39
CA ASN A 187 38.45 -0.09 16.07
C ASN A 187 36.93 0.13 16.08
N ASN A 188 36.46 1.21 16.69
CA ASN A 188 35.04 1.45 16.87
C ASN A 188 34.56 2.86 16.54
N ILE A 189 33.26 2.93 16.24
CA ILE A 189 32.43 4.12 16.12
C ILE A 189 31.32 4.01 17.18
N ILE A 190 31.06 5.08 17.93
CA ILE A 190 30.04 5.14 18.99
C ILE A 190 29.06 6.27 18.68
N TYR A 191 27.77 6.01 18.89
CA TYR A 191 26.66 6.89 18.55
C TYR A 191 25.86 7.20 19.83
N GLU A 192 25.56 8.47 20.04
CA GLU A 192 24.75 8.98 21.15
C GLU A 192 23.55 9.74 20.59
N TYR A 193 22.39 9.56 21.24
CA TYR A 193 21.12 10.13 20.80
C TYR A 193 20.58 11.15 21.78
N LYS A 194 19.88 12.15 21.26
CA LYS A 194 18.97 13.00 22.01
C LYS A 194 17.63 12.26 22.12
N ASN A 195 17.47 11.55 23.23
CA ASN A 195 16.34 10.67 23.51
C ASN A 195 15.62 11.12 24.79
N GLN A 196 14.58 11.94 24.65
CA GLN A 196 13.87 12.50 25.79
C GLN A 196 12.44 12.92 25.42
N ALA A 197 11.57 12.90 26.42
CA ALA A 197 10.29 13.60 26.36
C ALA A 197 10.49 15.10 26.58
N LEU A 198 9.75 15.91 25.84
CA LEU A 198 9.74 17.36 25.99
C LEU A 198 8.47 17.83 26.72
N TYR A 199 8.65 18.88 27.52
CA TYR A 199 7.62 19.49 28.35
C TYR A 199 7.72 21.03 28.25
N ASN A 200 6.79 21.73 28.88
CA ASN A 200 6.73 23.18 29.00
C ASN A 200 6.37 23.93 27.71
N PHE A 201 5.73 23.27 26.74
CA PHE A 201 5.03 23.98 25.66
C PHE A 201 3.74 24.60 26.20
N THR A 202 3.43 25.83 25.77
CA THR A 202 2.28 26.62 26.22
C THR A 202 1.44 27.09 25.03
N GLY A 203 0.25 27.62 25.30
CA GLY A 203 -0.66 28.13 24.26
C GLY A 203 -1.03 27.04 23.25
N ASN A 204 -0.96 27.37 21.95
CA ASN A 204 -1.30 26.46 20.85
C ASN A 204 -0.39 25.23 20.78
N ASP A 205 0.81 25.28 21.35
CA ASP A 205 1.78 24.17 21.34
C ASP A 205 1.63 23.23 22.54
N GLN A 206 0.68 23.47 23.45
CA GLN A 206 0.49 22.63 24.64
C GLN A 206 0.27 21.15 24.29
N ASN A 207 -0.30 20.87 23.11
CA ASN A 207 -0.49 19.53 22.58
C ASN A 207 0.82 18.80 22.21
N LEU A 208 2.00 19.44 22.30
CA LEU A 208 3.30 18.80 22.09
C LEU A 208 3.88 18.22 23.39
N ASN A 209 3.41 18.65 24.55
CA ASN A 209 3.90 18.17 25.84
C ASN A 209 3.80 16.64 25.96
N ALA A 210 4.77 16.03 26.66
CA ALA A 210 4.94 14.58 26.75
C ALA A 210 5.17 13.90 25.37
N GLY A 211 5.57 14.67 24.36
CA GLY A 211 6.05 14.16 23.08
C GLY A 211 7.53 13.83 23.14
N TRP A 212 7.93 12.75 22.46
CA TRP A 212 9.30 12.26 22.43
C TRP A 212 10.07 12.72 21.19
N ILE A 213 11.33 13.09 21.40
CA ILE A 213 12.33 13.25 20.34
C ILE A 213 13.34 12.10 20.41
N PHE A 214 13.77 11.61 19.24
CA PHE A 214 14.78 10.57 19.12
C PHE A 214 15.63 10.84 17.87
N HIS A 215 16.71 11.59 18.06
CA HIS A 215 17.63 12.02 16.99
C HIS A 215 19.07 11.72 17.37
N ILE A 216 19.93 11.48 16.38
CA ILE A 216 21.37 11.40 16.66
C ILE A 216 21.85 12.75 17.24
N ASP A 217 22.64 12.71 18.29
CA ASP A 217 23.22 13.87 18.96
C ASP A 217 24.72 13.96 18.68
N LYS A 218 25.44 12.85 18.88
CA LYS A 218 26.89 12.78 18.69
C LYS A 218 27.35 11.45 18.09
N ILE A 219 28.45 11.51 17.34
CA ILE A 219 29.16 10.32 16.86
C ILE A 219 30.65 10.49 17.15
N TYR A 220 31.23 9.51 17.82
CA TYR A 220 32.67 9.41 18.10
C TYR A 220 33.27 8.32 17.22
N TYR A 221 34.35 8.60 16.51
CA TYR A 221 35.00 7.59 15.67
C TYR A 221 36.51 7.67 15.73
N SER A 222 37.18 6.63 15.20
CA SER A 222 38.57 6.30 15.51
C SER A 222 38.80 5.94 16.98
N GLY A 223 37.77 5.38 17.63
CA GLY A 223 37.88 4.81 18.97
C GLY A 223 38.46 3.39 18.92
N ARG A 224 38.82 2.85 20.08
CA ARG A 224 39.30 1.47 20.20
C ARG A 224 38.74 0.79 21.44
N ASN A 225 38.38 -0.49 21.31
CA ASN A 225 37.89 -1.36 22.39
C ASN A 225 36.73 -0.73 23.19
N GLY A 226 35.77 -0.13 22.47
CA GLY A 226 34.58 0.50 23.06
C GLY A 226 34.82 1.87 23.68
N GLN A 227 36.00 2.48 23.51
CA GLN A 227 36.28 3.84 23.96
C GLN A 227 35.86 4.87 22.91
N ASN A 228 35.49 6.07 23.36
CA ASN A 228 35.20 7.19 22.46
C ASN A 228 36.47 7.58 21.69
N GLY A 229 36.32 7.74 20.38
CA GLY A 229 37.39 8.19 19.51
C GLY A 229 37.64 9.71 19.60
N PRO A 230 38.79 10.18 19.09
CA PRO A 230 39.17 11.59 19.15
C PRO A 230 38.36 12.49 18.21
N TYR A 231 37.79 11.94 17.13
CA TYR A 231 36.91 12.72 16.26
C TYR A 231 35.47 12.67 16.75
N VAL A 232 34.83 13.83 16.84
CA VAL A 232 33.46 14.00 17.32
C VAL A 232 32.64 14.73 16.27
N ILE A 233 31.51 14.13 15.88
CA ILE A 233 30.48 14.77 15.07
C ILE A 233 29.34 15.17 16.01
N THR A 234 28.91 16.42 16.00
CA THR A 234 27.82 16.91 16.84
C THR A 234 26.70 17.51 15.98
N PHE A 235 25.46 17.16 16.27
CA PHE A 235 24.25 17.61 15.56
C PHE A 235 23.51 18.65 16.41
N PHE A 236 23.16 19.80 15.82
CA PHE A 236 22.50 20.91 16.52
C PHE A 236 21.08 21.12 15.97
N ASN A 237 20.08 20.90 16.82
CA ASN A 237 18.65 21.01 16.48
C ASN A 237 17.88 21.90 17.46
N ASP A 238 18.32 23.14 17.61
CA ASP A 238 17.84 24.10 18.61
C ASP A 238 16.81 25.11 18.09
N THR A 239 16.69 25.25 16.76
CA THR A 239 15.78 26.23 16.17
C THR A 239 14.36 25.68 16.09
N GLN A 240 13.40 26.36 16.73
CA GLN A 240 12.00 26.01 16.63
C GLN A 240 11.48 26.22 15.21
N ARG A 241 10.63 25.30 14.77
CA ARG A 241 9.92 25.40 13.50
C ARG A 241 8.47 25.87 13.70
N ALA A 242 7.91 26.50 12.68
CA ALA A 242 6.49 26.87 12.67
C ALA A 242 5.59 25.65 12.44
N ASP A 243 5.98 24.78 11.50
CA ASP A 243 5.25 23.59 11.04
C ASP A 243 5.57 22.34 11.88
N LYS A 244 5.40 22.46 13.20
CA LYS A 244 5.67 21.38 14.16
C LYS A 244 4.83 20.14 13.84
N GLN A 245 5.42 18.97 13.98
CA GLN A 245 4.74 17.71 13.69
C GLN A 245 4.54 16.84 14.92
N ILE A 246 3.44 16.09 14.91
CA ILE A 246 3.12 15.03 15.86
C ILE A 246 2.86 13.75 15.06
N ASN A 247 3.52 12.66 15.44
CA ASN A 247 3.28 11.34 14.87
C ASN A 247 3.00 10.34 16.01
N THR A 248 1.87 9.65 15.93
CA THR A 248 1.43 8.65 16.93
C THR A 248 1.35 7.23 16.37
N LYS A 249 1.71 7.01 15.10
CA LYS A 249 1.59 5.70 14.42
C LYS A 249 2.43 4.60 15.08
N GLY A 250 3.50 4.96 15.80
CA GLY A 250 4.40 4.02 16.49
C GLY A 250 3.99 3.66 17.92
N VAL A 251 2.74 3.84 18.32
CA VAL A 251 2.26 3.65 19.72
C VAL A 251 2.96 4.57 20.73
N LEU A 252 3.59 5.62 20.22
CA LEU A 252 4.26 6.65 20.99
C LEU A 252 4.05 7.97 20.29
N LYS A 253 3.73 9.01 21.06
CA LYS A 253 3.65 10.38 20.57
C LYS A 253 5.06 10.90 20.32
N ARG A 254 5.49 10.88 19.06
CA ARG A 254 6.72 11.51 18.58
C ARG A 254 6.41 12.91 18.12
N ILE A 255 7.34 13.83 18.38
CA ILE A 255 7.21 15.22 17.97
C ILE A 255 8.47 15.68 17.26
N GLU A 256 8.31 16.61 16.32
CA GLU A 256 9.42 17.28 15.64
C GLU A 256 9.27 18.80 15.82
N PRO A 257 9.68 19.37 16.96
CA PRO A 257 9.53 20.80 17.23
C PRO A 257 10.72 21.65 16.75
N TYR A 258 11.84 21.03 16.37
CA TYR A 258 13.07 21.73 16.00
C TYR A 258 13.65 21.27 14.66
N LEU A 259 14.40 22.15 14.00
CA LEU A 259 15.16 21.87 12.77
C LEU A 259 16.64 21.67 13.07
N LEU A 260 17.30 20.75 12.36
CA LEU A 260 18.76 20.57 12.35
C LEU A 260 19.40 21.75 11.61
N THR A 261 20.11 22.61 12.33
CA THR A 261 20.71 23.84 11.79
C THR A 261 22.20 23.71 11.53
N LYS A 262 22.89 22.81 12.24
CA LYS A 262 24.33 22.64 12.11
C LYS A 262 24.78 21.20 12.38
N VAL A 263 25.80 20.76 11.64
CA VAL A 263 26.60 19.58 11.94
C VAL A 263 28.06 20.00 12.08
N ASN A 264 28.66 19.71 13.23
CA ASN A 264 30.02 20.12 13.56
C ASN A 264 30.94 18.91 13.63
N ILE A 265 32.14 19.00 13.05
CA ILE A 265 33.14 17.93 13.08
C ILE A 265 34.38 18.49 13.78
N ASP A 266 34.65 17.95 14.95
CA ASP A 266 35.75 18.36 15.81
C ASP A 266 36.77 17.24 16.01
N TYR A 267 38.01 17.61 16.28
CA TYR A 267 39.05 16.69 16.74
C TYR A 267 39.50 17.08 18.14
N LYS A 268 39.51 16.08 19.03
CA LYS A 268 39.92 16.20 20.42
C LYS A 268 41.11 15.27 20.67
N SER A 269 42.24 15.85 21.04
CA SER A 269 43.45 15.11 21.41
C SER A 269 43.68 15.19 22.91
N GLY A 270 43.41 14.11 23.63
CA GLY A 270 43.57 14.04 25.08
C GLY A 270 42.75 15.11 25.81
N SER A 271 43.40 15.88 26.68
CA SER A 271 42.77 16.95 27.47
C SER A 271 42.65 18.29 26.74
N ASN A 272 43.15 18.40 25.50
CA ASN A 272 43.10 19.64 24.74
C ASN A 272 41.65 20.02 24.38
N PRO A 273 41.36 21.33 24.24
CA PRO A 273 40.07 21.77 23.73
C PRO A 273 39.82 21.20 22.32
N ALA A 274 38.56 20.89 22.04
CA ALA A 274 38.15 20.38 20.74
C ALA A 274 38.44 21.41 19.65
N GLN A 275 39.12 21.00 18.60
CA GLN A 275 39.44 21.83 17.45
C GLN A 275 38.44 21.57 16.34
N ASN A 276 37.79 22.63 15.86
CA ASN A 276 36.87 22.50 14.75
C ASN A 276 37.59 22.26 13.43
N ILE A 277 37.25 21.16 12.77
CA ILE A 277 37.80 20.80 11.46
C ILE A 277 36.87 21.31 10.36
N ARG A 278 35.57 21.03 10.50
CA ARG A 278 34.53 21.35 9.52
C ARG A 278 33.21 21.65 10.23
N SER A 279 32.42 22.52 9.62
CA SER A 279 31.05 22.83 10.02
C SER A 279 30.15 22.82 8.79
N TYR A 280 29.00 22.15 8.86
CA TYR A 280 27.92 22.27 7.88
C TYR A 280 26.78 23.06 8.51
N SER A 281 26.25 24.06 7.82
CA SER A 281 25.10 24.85 8.28
C SER A 281 23.95 24.78 7.28
N PHE A 282 22.74 24.74 7.83
CA PHE A 282 21.49 24.55 7.10
C PHE A 282 20.55 25.73 7.38
N THR A 283 20.01 26.33 6.33
CA THR A 283 19.05 27.43 6.43
C THR A 283 17.73 26.99 5.81
N TYR A 284 16.63 27.42 6.43
CA TYR A 284 15.29 27.03 6.05
C TYR A 284 14.44 28.26 5.76
N THR A 285 13.50 28.13 4.83
CA THR A 285 12.45 29.12 4.56
C THR A 285 11.09 28.43 4.55
N PRO A 286 10.00 29.14 4.90
CA PRO A 286 8.66 28.61 4.67
C PRO A 286 8.38 28.48 3.17
N GLY A 287 7.98 27.30 2.73
CA GLY A 287 7.41 27.08 1.39
C GLY A 287 5.93 27.51 1.33
N ILE A 288 5.30 27.37 0.16
CA ILE A 288 3.89 27.81 -0.05
C ILE A 288 2.85 27.11 0.81
N PHE A 289 3.14 25.88 1.25
CA PHE A 289 2.32 25.10 2.17
C PHE A 289 2.65 25.42 3.65
N GLN A 290 3.38 26.51 3.91
CA GLN A 290 3.92 26.89 5.22
C GLN A 290 4.79 25.79 5.86
N LYS A 291 5.36 24.90 5.04
CA LYS A 291 6.32 23.88 5.47
C LYS A 291 7.73 24.43 5.44
N SER A 292 8.55 24.07 6.42
CA SER A 292 9.97 24.42 6.42
C SER A 292 10.68 23.62 5.34
N VAL A 293 11.27 24.30 4.37
CA VAL A 293 12.07 23.69 3.29
C VAL A 293 13.52 24.16 3.40
N LEU A 294 14.47 23.26 3.14
CA LEU A 294 15.90 23.60 3.17
C LEU A 294 16.20 24.53 2.00
N SER A 295 16.59 25.77 2.26
CA SER A 295 16.90 26.78 1.23
C SER A 295 18.39 26.95 1.00
N LYS A 296 19.22 26.61 2.01
CA LYS A 296 20.67 26.77 1.91
C LYS A 296 21.44 25.71 2.69
N MET A 297 22.54 25.24 2.11
CA MET A 297 23.54 24.42 2.78
C MET A 297 24.93 25.01 2.54
N GLN A 298 25.68 25.23 3.60
CA GLN A 298 27.04 25.76 3.53
C GLN A 298 28.00 24.88 4.30
N MET A 299 29.26 24.90 3.89
CA MET A 299 30.35 24.25 4.61
C MET A 299 31.47 25.23 4.90
N GLN A 300 31.92 25.23 6.14
CA GLN A 300 33.13 25.93 6.58
C GLN A 300 34.20 24.91 6.97
N ILE A 301 35.46 25.27 6.71
CA ILE A 301 36.65 24.53 7.12
C ILE A 301 37.41 25.30 8.21
N GLY A 302 38.32 24.60 8.90
CA GLY A 302 39.16 25.18 9.96
C GLY A 302 39.73 26.55 9.61
N GLY A 303 39.65 27.48 10.57
CA GLY A 303 39.99 28.90 10.37
C GLY A 303 38.84 29.75 9.79
N GLY A 304 37.61 29.22 9.71
CA GLY A 304 36.40 29.97 9.33
C GLY A 304 36.22 30.21 7.84
N LYS A 305 37.04 29.58 6.99
CA LYS A 305 36.95 29.73 5.53
C LYS A 305 35.75 28.94 5.00
N GLN A 306 34.94 29.55 4.13
CA GLN A 306 33.83 28.88 3.46
C GLN A 306 34.36 28.02 2.30
N ALA A 307 34.01 26.74 2.29
CA ALA A 307 34.42 25.78 1.26
C ALA A 307 33.39 25.69 0.12
N PHE A 308 32.09 25.72 0.44
CA PHE A 308 31.04 25.81 -0.57
C PHE A 308 29.77 26.47 -0.03
N ASP A 309 28.91 26.84 -0.96
CA ASP A 309 27.58 27.39 -0.76
C ASP A 309 26.61 26.74 -1.76
N TYR A 310 25.54 26.09 -1.28
CA TYR A 310 24.47 25.57 -2.11
C TYR A 310 23.15 26.25 -1.73
N ASN A 311 22.45 26.76 -2.74
CA ASN A 311 21.09 27.26 -2.61
C ASN A 311 20.12 26.27 -3.26
N PHE A 312 18.97 26.09 -2.64
CA PHE A 312 17.90 25.20 -3.11
C PHE A 312 16.65 26.02 -3.35
N GLU A 313 16.01 25.74 -4.47
CA GLU A 313 14.74 26.34 -4.86
C GLU A 313 13.71 25.23 -5.08
N TYR A 314 12.45 25.57 -4.89
CA TYR A 314 11.33 24.65 -5.01
C TYR A 314 10.34 25.23 -6.00
N TYR A 315 9.71 24.36 -6.78
CA TYR A 315 8.69 24.79 -7.72
C TYR A 315 7.49 25.36 -6.95
N ASP A 316 7.04 26.53 -7.40
CA ASP A 316 5.95 27.30 -6.82
C ASP A 316 5.10 27.88 -7.96
N ASN A 317 3.78 27.75 -7.87
CA ASN A 317 2.82 28.30 -8.82
C ASN A 317 1.85 29.31 -8.18
N GLY A 318 2.23 29.93 -7.07
CA GLY A 318 1.51 31.00 -6.38
C GLY A 318 1.08 30.67 -4.95
N THR A 319 0.53 31.68 -4.28
CA THR A 319 0.09 31.59 -2.88
C THR A 319 -1.23 30.82 -2.77
N VAL A 320 -1.18 29.60 -2.22
CA VAL A 320 -2.38 28.78 -1.96
C VAL A 320 -2.92 28.98 -0.53
N PHE A 321 -2.07 29.44 0.41
CA PHE A 321 -2.43 29.62 1.82
C PHE A 321 -2.17 31.04 2.31
N GLY A 322 -3.13 31.62 3.01
CA GLY A 322 -2.96 32.86 3.77
C GLY A 322 -2.23 32.65 5.10
N THR A 323 -2.10 33.73 5.87
CA THR A 323 -1.60 33.65 7.26
C THR A 323 -2.50 32.74 8.11
N PRO A 324 -1.95 31.90 9.00
CA PRO A 324 -2.76 31.06 9.90
C PRO A 324 -3.75 31.89 10.71
N THR A 325 -5.02 31.46 10.72
CA THR A 325 -6.09 32.08 11.50
C THR A 325 -6.57 31.11 12.59
N ASN A 326 -6.75 31.61 13.81
CA ASN A 326 -7.33 30.82 14.89
C ASN A 326 -8.85 30.94 14.81
N ILE A 327 -9.51 29.83 14.48
CA ILE A 327 -10.97 29.78 14.38
C ILE A 327 -11.53 29.21 15.69
N VAL A 328 -12.29 30.03 16.41
CA VAL A 328 -13.02 29.58 17.60
C VAL A 328 -14.28 28.86 17.15
N THR A 329 -14.32 27.56 17.40
CA THR A 329 -15.46 26.68 17.10
C THR A 329 -16.25 26.40 18.39
N PRO A 330 -17.58 26.52 18.37
CA PRO A 330 -18.42 26.20 19.53
C PRO A 330 -18.29 24.73 19.91
N GLY A 331 -18.54 24.41 21.18
CA GLY A 331 -18.70 23.02 21.61
C GLY A 331 -19.98 22.42 21.03
N THR A 332 -19.95 21.16 20.63
CA THR A 332 -21.11 20.41 20.15
C THR A 332 -21.48 19.31 21.15
N ASP A 333 -22.76 18.95 21.20
CA ASP A 333 -23.26 17.81 21.98
C ASP A 333 -23.10 16.47 21.22
N ALA A 334 -22.10 16.39 20.33
CA ALA A 334 -21.84 15.22 19.49
C ALA A 334 -21.27 14.03 20.29
N PHE A 335 -20.62 14.33 21.40
CA PHE A 335 -19.98 13.36 22.30
C PHE A 335 -20.55 13.50 23.70
N SER A 336 -20.58 12.42 24.49
CA SER A 336 -21.08 12.52 25.86
C SER A 336 -20.07 13.20 26.77
N ASP A 337 -20.53 13.79 27.87
CA ASP A 337 -19.69 14.46 28.88
C ASP A 337 -18.60 13.53 29.45
N VAL A 338 -18.86 12.23 29.52
CA VAL A 338 -17.87 11.23 29.95
C VAL A 338 -16.78 11.05 28.90
N VAL A 339 -17.12 11.07 27.62
CA VAL A 339 -16.14 10.98 26.52
C VAL A 339 -15.37 12.28 26.38
N SER A 340 -16.03 13.43 26.48
CA SER A 340 -15.40 14.76 26.37
C SER A 340 -14.58 15.16 27.61
N SER A 341 -14.77 14.47 28.76
CA SER A 341 -13.92 14.66 29.95
C SER A 341 -12.62 13.84 29.91
N ILE A 342 -12.54 12.79 29.10
CA ILE A 342 -11.34 11.94 28.95
C ILE A 342 -10.69 12.04 27.57
N THR A 343 -11.36 12.67 26.60
CA THR A 343 -10.84 12.93 25.25
C THR A 343 -11.20 14.34 24.78
N THR A 344 -10.45 14.88 23.83
CA THR A 344 -10.80 16.10 23.10
C THR A 344 -11.09 15.74 21.64
N PRO A 345 -12.34 15.38 21.28
CA PRO A 345 -12.69 15.07 19.91
C PRO A 345 -12.31 16.21 18.96
N SER A 346 -11.85 15.85 17.76
CA SER A 346 -11.53 16.85 16.74
C SER A 346 -12.78 17.66 16.42
N LYS A 347 -12.63 18.98 16.38
CA LYS A 347 -13.73 19.88 16.01
C LYS A 347 -13.99 19.93 14.51
N VAL A 348 -13.10 19.36 13.70
CA VAL A 348 -13.18 19.31 12.23
C VAL A 348 -13.88 18.05 11.74
N SER A 349 -13.56 16.89 12.29
CA SER A 349 -14.18 15.61 11.92
C SER A 349 -13.88 14.58 13.01
N ALA A 350 -14.91 13.91 13.51
CA ALA A 350 -14.76 12.92 14.57
C ALA A 350 -15.87 11.86 14.55
N ASP A 351 -15.48 10.61 14.75
CA ASP A 351 -16.35 9.43 14.70
C ASP A 351 -16.53 8.77 16.08
N ASN A 352 -17.70 8.18 16.31
CA ASN A 352 -18.03 7.35 17.45
C ASN A 352 -18.04 5.88 17.01
N ASN A 353 -17.08 5.11 17.52
CA ASN A 353 -16.95 3.67 17.23
C ASN A 353 -17.38 2.84 18.45
N PHE A 354 -18.25 1.87 18.23
CA PHE A 354 -18.66 0.89 19.23
C PHE A 354 -18.62 -0.50 18.60
N GLU A 355 -17.88 -1.42 19.21
CA GLU A 355 -17.83 -2.82 18.80
C GLU A 355 -18.23 -3.68 19.98
N TRP A 356 -19.07 -4.67 19.71
CA TRP A 356 -19.37 -5.73 20.66
C TRP A 356 -19.28 -7.06 19.93
N GLY A 357 -18.97 -8.11 20.67
CA GLY A 357 -18.89 -9.45 20.13
C GLY A 357 -19.03 -10.49 21.22
N TRP A 358 -19.18 -11.73 20.79
CA TRP A 358 -19.16 -12.88 21.68
C TRP A 358 -18.28 -13.96 21.08
N SER A 359 -17.71 -14.79 21.95
CA SER A 359 -17.00 -15.99 21.54
C SER A 359 -17.40 -17.12 22.48
N LEU A 360 -17.60 -18.30 21.92
CA LEU A 360 -17.92 -19.52 22.64
C LEU A 360 -16.95 -20.59 22.18
N ARG A 361 -16.30 -21.25 23.14
CA ARG A 361 -15.50 -22.45 22.90
C ARG A 361 -15.97 -23.53 23.86
N THR A 362 -16.32 -24.69 23.31
CA THR A 362 -16.70 -25.88 24.06
C THR A 362 -15.83 -27.04 23.60
N GLY A 363 -15.48 -27.94 24.50
CA GLY A 363 -14.68 -29.10 24.12
C GLY A 363 -14.78 -30.22 25.13
N GLY A 364 -14.86 -31.45 24.62
CA GLY A 364 -14.90 -32.69 25.38
C GLY A 364 -13.70 -33.54 25.04
N GLY A 365 -13.26 -34.40 25.95
CA GLY A 365 -12.17 -35.32 25.65
C GLY A 365 -12.27 -36.63 26.40
N LEU A 366 -11.76 -37.69 25.77
CA LEU A 366 -11.82 -39.08 26.21
C LEU A 366 -10.40 -39.62 26.40
N ALA A 367 -10.20 -40.44 27.43
CA ALA A 367 -8.95 -41.15 27.68
C ALA A 367 -9.10 -42.60 27.21
N LEU A 368 -8.64 -42.90 25.98
CA LEU A 368 -8.84 -44.20 25.34
C LEU A 368 -7.72 -45.22 25.61
N LEU A 369 -6.64 -44.84 26.30
CA LEU A 369 -5.46 -45.70 26.50
C LEU A 369 -4.97 -45.67 27.96
N ARG A 370 -5.36 -46.72 28.69
CA ARG A 370 -5.10 -47.09 30.10
C ARG A 370 -5.65 -46.11 31.18
N PRO A 371 -6.21 -46.63 32.30
CA PRO A 371 -6.58 -45.79 33.44
C PRO A 371 -5.29 -45.26 34.09
N GLN A 372 -5.11 -43.95 34.09
CA GLN A 372 -3.99 -43.28 34.76
C GLN A 372 -4.54 -42.15 35.62
N LEU A 373 -4.09 -42.11 36.87
CA LEU A 373 -4.49 -41.14 37.90
C LEU A 373 -3.85 -39.77 37.59
N GLY A 374 -4.49 -39.02 36.72
CA GLY A 374 -4.13 -37.67 36.32
C GLY A 374 -4.82 -37.37 35.01
N GLY A 375 -5.74 -36.40 34.98
CA GLY A 375 -6.77 -36.18 33.94
C GLY A 375 -6.30 -35.83 32.52
N VAL A 376 -5.26 -36.48 32.01
CA VAL A 376 -4.74 -36.36 30.66
C VAL A 376 -5.71 -37.08 29.71
N LYS A 377 -6.36 -36.31 28.84
CA LYS A 377 -7.31 -36.79 27.84
C LYS A 377 -6.54 -37.09 26.54
N ASN A 378 -6.65 -38.31 26.03
CA ASN A 378 -5.89 -38.78 24.85
C ASN A 378 -6.58 -38.42 23.52
N PHE A 379 -7.85 -38.03 23.58
CA PHE A 379 -8.63 -37.55 22.46
C PHE A 379 -9.41 -36.33 22.93
N MET A 380 -9.41 -35.26 22.15
CA MET A 380 -10.10 -34.01 22.43
C MET A 380 -10.85 -33.56 21.18
N LEU A 381 -12.09 -33.14 21.35
CA LEU A 381 -12.89 -32.50 20.32
C LEU A 381 -13.32 -31.15 20.88
N SER A 382 -12.93 -30.07 20.22
CA SER A 382 -13.36 -28.71 20.57
C SER A 382 -14.08 -28.08 19.41
N LEU A 383 -15.14 -27.35 19.70
CA LEU A 383 -15.86 -26.48 18.77
C LEU A 383 -15.75 -25.06 19.31
N PHE A 384 -15.53 -24.11 18.43
CA PHE A 384 -15.48 -22.71 18.78
C PHE A 384 -16.11 -21.86 17.71
N GLY A 385 -16.75 -20.79 18.12
CA GLY A 385 -17.31 -19.81 17.22
C GLY A 385 -17.47 -18.48 17.92
N GLY A 386 -17.61 -17.43 17.14
CA GLY A 386 -17.73 -16.10 17.66
C GLY A 386 -18.19 -15.14 16.59
N ALA A 387 -18.68 -14.00 17.04
CA ALA A 387 -19.11 -12.93 16.18
C ALA A 387 -18.69 -11.58 16.74
N SER A 388 -18.30 -10.65 15.87
CA SER A 388 -18.15 -9.25 16.22
C SER A 388 -19.02 -8.36 15.34
N TYR A 389 -19.46 -7.24 15.92
CA TYR A 389 -20.44 -6.33 15.35
C TYR A 389 -20.00 -4.88 15.56
N PRO A 390 -19.00 -4.39 14.79
CA PRO A 390 -18.60 -2.99 14.85
C PRO A 390 -19.68 -2.06 14.29
N ARG A 391 -19.83 -0.89 14.91
CA ARG A 391 -20.71 0.21 14.48
C ARG A 391 -19.96 1.52 14.57
N MET A 392 -19.95 2.27 13.48
CA MET A 392 -19.29 3.57 13.35
C MET A 392 -20.33 4.62 12.98
N LYS A 393 -20.31 5.76 13.68
CA LYS A 393 -21.20 6.90 13.41
C LYS A 393 -20.40 8.18 13.45
N ARG A 394 -20.53 9.02 12.42
CA ARG A 394 -19.89 10.34 12.47
C ARG A 394 -20.63 11.23 13.45
N GLY A 395 -19.88 11.78 14.42
CA GLY A 395 -20.43 12.66 15.45
C GLY A 395 -20.55 14.10 14.95
N GLN A 396 -19.51 14.57 14.26
CA GLN A 396 -19.45 15.90 13.67
C GLN A 396 -18.48 15.97 12.48
N GLU A 397 -18.69 16.94 11.60
CA GLU A 397 -17.86 17.22 10.43
C GLU A 397 -17.96 18.69 10.00
N LEU A 398 -16.88 19.23 9.44
CA LEU A 398 -16.90 20.49 8.69
C LEU A 398 -17.24 20.22 7.23
N VAL A 399 -18.37 20.73 6.78
CA VAL A 399 -18.88 20.61 5.42
C VAL A 399 -19.74 21.82 5.11
N ASP A 400 -19.66 22.36 3.89
CA ASP A 400 -20.63 23.36 3.41
C ASP A 400 -21.95 22.64 3.15
N PHE A 401 -22.80 22.55 4.17
CA PHE A 401 -24.08 21.85 4.11
C PHE A 401 -25.18 22.77 3.58
N ASN A 402 -24.99 24.09 3.75
CA ASN A 402 -25.95 25.08 3.35
C ASN A 402 -25.72 25.60 1.92
N GLY A 403 -24.59 25.29 1.29
CA GLY A 403 -24.26 25.69 -0.09
C GLY A 403 -24.03 27.18 -0.25
N ASP A 404 -23.35 27.83 0.70
CA ASP A 404 -22.92 29.24 0.60
C ASP A 404 -21.42 29.38 0.26
N GLY A 405 -20.73 28.26 0.05
CA GLY A 405 -19.29 28.20 -0.20
C GLY A 405 -18.45 28.33 1.08
N ILE A 406 -19.06 28.38 2.26
CA ILE A 406 -18.41 28.50 3.56
C ILE A 406 -18.63 27.20 4.33
N ALA A 407 -17.59 26.69 4.98
CA ALA A 407 -17.71 25.46 5.76
C ALA A 407 -18.60 25.66 6.98
N ASP A 408 -19.58 24.78 7.17
CA ASP A 408 -20.44 24.71 8.33
C ASP A 408 -20.02 23.59 9.29
N ILE A 409 -20.44 23.65 10.56
CA ILE A 409 -20.32 22.50 11.47
C ILE A 409 -21.62 21.70 11.41
N LEU A 410 -21.55 20.51 10.82
CA LEU A 410 -22.61 19.52 10.85
C LEU A 410 -22.36 18.56 12.02
N TYR A 411 -23.35 18.32 12.87
CA TYR A 411 -23.22 17.37 13.97
C TYR A 411 -24.53 16.70 14.34
N ARG A 412 -24.42 15.56 15.05
CA ARG A 412 -25.59 14.84 15.56
C ARG A 412 -25.58 14.89 17.08
N LYS A 413 -26.71 15.26 17.70
CA LYS A 413 -26.85 15.23 19.15
C LYS A 413 -27.02 13.79 19.67
N ARG A 414 -26.32 13.44 20.75
CA ARG A 414 -26.31 12.06 21.30
C ARG A 414 -27.52 11.72 22.19
N ASN A 415 -28.24 12.71 22.73
CA ASN A 415 -29.38 12.51 23.65
C ASN A 415 -30.56 13.45 23.35
N GLY A 416 -31.76 12.89 23.16
CA GLY A 416 -33.02 13.61 22.98
C GLY A 416 -33.51 13.62 21.53
N ASP A 417 -32.85 14.39 20.68
CA ASP A 417 -33.22 14.56 19.28
C ASP A 417 -32.18 13.86 18.38
N ASN A 418 -32.62 12.83 17.64
CA ASN A 418 -31.79 12.08 16.69
C ASN A 418 -31.55 12.85 15.37
N GLY A 419 -31.99 14.11 15.30
CA GLY A 419 -31.82 14.99 14.16
C GLY A 419 -30.39 15.51 13.95
N ILE A 420 -30.13 15.86 12.70
CA ILE A 420 -28.91 16.52 12.26
C ILE A 420 -29.00 18.00 12.65
N LYS A 421 -27.91 18.55 13.18
CA LYS A 421 -27.78 19.95 13.56
C LYS A 421 -26.70 20.61 12.72
N LEU A 422 -26.96 21.86 12.37
CA LEU A 422 -26.09 22.69 11.55
C LEU A 422 -25.71 23.95 12.34
N ILE A 423 -24.43 24.31 12.38
CA ILE A 423 -23.99 25.63 12.82
C ILE A 423 -23.37 26.31 11.59
N PRO A 424 -24.09 27.27 10.98
CA PRO A 424 -23.60 27.93 9.78
C PRO A 424 -22.29 28.68 10.05
N GLY A 425 -21.33 28.52 9.14
CA GLY A 425 -20.13 29.34 9.08
C GLY A 425 -20.44 30.73 8.52
N SER A 426 -19.62 31.72 8.88
CA SER A 426 -19.63 33.01 8.18
C SER A 426 -18.24 33.61 8.15
N ILE A 427 -18.01 34.54 7.22
CA ILE A 427 -16.77 35.29 7.13
C ILE A 427 -16.96 36.64 7.83
N ASP A 428 -16.09 36.94 8.80
CA ASP A 428 -16.11 38.24 9.50
C ASP A 428 -15.52 39.37 8.64
N ASN A 429 -15.55 40.60 9.17
CA ASN A 429 -15.01 41.78 8.47
C ASN A 429 -13.49 41.71 8.20
N ASN A 430 -12.78 40.77 8.83
CA ASN A 430 -11.34 40.54 8.64
C ASN A 430 -11.06 39.37 7.68
N GLY A 431 -12.09 38.79 7.05
CA GLY A 431 -11.93 37.65 6.16
C GLY A 431 -11.74 36.31 6.88
N GLN A 432 -12.07 36.22 8.17
CA GLN A 432 -11.88 35.01 8.98
C GLN A 432 -13.18 34.21 9.11
N LEU A 433 -13.08 32.88 9.00
CA LEU A 433 -14.19 31.97 9.29
C LEU A 433 -14.55 32.05 10.78
N VAL A 434 -15.82 32.27 11.07
CA VAL A 434 -16.39 32.34 12.42
C VAL A 434 -17.69 31.53 12.49
N PHE A 435 -18.01 31.04 13.69
CA PHE A 435 -19.22 30.26 13.97
C PHE A 435 -20.05 30.94 15.05
N ASN A 436 -20.63 32.09 14.71
CA ASN A 436 -21.39 32.93 15.66
C ASN A 436 -22.91 32.67 15.62
N SER A 437 -23.38 31.91 14.65
CA SER A 437 -24.79 31.56 14.48
C SER A 437 -25.22 30.53 15.52
N ALA A 438 -26.46 30.66 16.02
CA ALA A 438 -27.06 29.58 16.80
C ALA A 438 -27.23 28.33 15.93
N TYR A 439 -27.17 27.15 16.54
CA TYR A 439 -27.41 25.91 15.80
C TYR A 439 -28.84 25.89 15.25
N GLN A 440 -28.98 25.34 14.06
CA GLN A 440 -30.24 25.08 13.39
C GLN A 440 -30.50 23.58 13.37
N SER A 441 -31.78 23.18 13.38
CA SER A 441 -32.15 21.78 13.16
C SER A 441 -32.40 21.57 11.69
N VAL A 442 -31.78 20.55 11.10
CA VAL A 442 -32.10 20.14 9.75
C VAL A 442 -33.49 19.49 9.78
N GLY A 443 -34.43 20.06 9.03
CA GLY A 443 -35.82 19.62 8.99
C GLY A 443 -35.98 18.24 8.35
N ASN A 444 -37.06 17.54 8.74
CA ASN A 444 -37.58 16.33 8.09
C ASN A 444 -36.66 15.08 8.09
N LEU A 445 -35.44 15.14 8.61
CA LEU A 445 -34.54 13.99 8.72
C LEU A 445 -33.97 13.79 10.14
N ASN A 446 -34.58 12.85 10.86
CA ASN A 446 -34.08 12.38 12.16
C ASN A 446 -33.19 11.14 11.99
N SER A 447 -31.96 11.34 11.55
CA SER A 447 -31.03 10.26 11.20
C SER A 447 -29.56 10.60 11.54
N ASN A 448 -28.65 9.63 11.34
CA ASN A 448 -27.24 9.97 11.18
C ASN A 448 -27.06 10.61 9.80
N PHE A 449 -25.96 11.33 9.59
CA PHE A 449 -25.51 11.76 8.27
C PHE A 449 -24.39 10.86 7.73
N THR A 450 -23.74 10.07 8.60
CA THR A 450 -22.85 8.98 8.20
C THR A 450 -22.93 7.84 9.22
N HIS A 451 -23.12 6.61 8.74
CA HIS A 451 -23.19 5.41 9.57
C HIS A 451 -22.70 4.18 8.80
N SER A 452 -21.75 3.45 9.40
CA SER A 452 -21.31 2.15 8.93
C SER A 452 -21.52 1.08 10.01
N LYS A 453 -21.85 -0.13 9.59
CA LYS A 453 -21.98 -1.32 10.44
C LYS A 453 -21.21 -2.47 9.78
N GLY A 454 -20.55 -3.28 10.59
CA GLY A 454 -19.93 -4.51 10.13
C GLY A 454 -20.44 -5.70 10.91
N THR A 455 -20.31 -6.88 10.31
CA THR A 455 -20.44 -8.16 10.98
C THR A 455 -19.24 -9.02 10.62
N THR A 456 -18.72 -9.77 11.59
CA THR A 456 -17.71 -10.79 11.33
C THR A 456 -18.09 -12.03 12.10
N TRP A 457 -18.31 -13.13 11.40
CA TRP A 457 -18.62 -14.42 11.98
C TRP A 457 -17.43 -15.36 11.81
N ASN A 458 -17.07 -16.07 12.87
CA ASN A 458 -16.11 -17.16 12.79
C ASN A 458 -16.72 -18.43 13.39
N PHE A 459 -16.49 -19.56 12.73
CA PHE A 459 -16.82 -20.86 13.25
C PHE A 459 -15.73 -21.85 12.90
N GLY A 460 -15.36 -22.68 13.87
CA GLY A 460 -14.31 -23.66 13.70
C GLY A 460 -14.43 -24.83 14.67
N GLY A 461 -13.78 -25.91 14.28
CA GLY A 461 -13.64 -27.09 15.10
C GLY A 461 -12.19 -27.50 15.16
N SER A 462 -11.77 -28.06 16.29
CA SER A 462 -10.49 -28.72 16.41
C SER A 462 -10.60 -30.13 16.99
N VAL A 463 -9.79 -31.04 16.47
CA VAL A 463 -9.68 -32.42 16.94
C VAL A 463 -8.24 -32.67 17.36
N GLY A 464 -8.07 -32.95 18.65
CA GLY A 464 -6.80 -33.26 19.29
C GLY A 464 -6.64 -34.75 19.60
N PHE A 465 -5.48 -35.33 19.32
CA PHE A 465 -5.08 -36.67 19.72
C PHE A 465 -3.75 -36.62 20.47
N ASN A 466 -3.65 -37.27 21.62
CA ASN A 466 -2.41 -37.36 22.38
C ASN A 466 -1.97 -38.84 22.47
N TRP A 467 -0.87 -39.14 21.79
CA TRP A 467 -0.30 -40.49 21.65
C TRP A 467 1.11 -40.50 22.26
N PHE A 468 1.33 -41.28 23.32
CA PHE A 468 2.61 -41.38 24.05
C PHE A 468 3.31 -40.03 24.36
N LYS A 469 2.55 -39.07 24.93
CA LYS A 469 3.00 -37.70 25.28
C LYS A 469 3.22 -36.75 24.09
N MET A 470 2.93 -37.18 22.87
CA MET A 470 2.91 -36.32 21.68
C MET A 470 1.46 -35.99 21.30
N GLY A 471 1.12 -34.70 21.32
CA GLY A 471 -0.20 -34.18 20.95
C GLY A 471 -0.25 -33.67 19.51
N PHE A 472 -1.31 -34.02 18.78
CA PHE A 472 -1.62 -33.56 17.43
C PHE A 472 -3.00 -32.91 17.46
N GLU A 473 -3.15 -31.67 17.01
CA GLU A 473 -4.45 -30.99 16.93
C GLU A 473 -4.66 -30.45 15.51
N PHE A 474 -5.77 -30.83 14.90
CA PHE A 474 -6.18 -30.34 13.58
C PHE A 474 -7.33 -29.38 13.78
N SER A 475 -7.24 -28.18 13.22
CA SER A 475 -8.32 -27.19 13.33
C SER A 475 -8.70 -26.64 11.98
N TYR A 476 -9.99 -26.43 11.79
CA TYR A 476 -10.57 -25.74 10.64
C TYR A 476 -11.36 -24.56 11.17
N VAL A 477 -11.13 -23.39 10.61
CA VAL A 477 -11.86 -22.16 10.96
C VAL A 477 -12.27 -21.49 9.66
N ASN A 478 -13.55 -21.22 9.54
CA ASN A 478 -14.09 -20.33 8.51
C ASN A 478 -14.40 -18.98 9.15
N SER A 479 -14.09 -17.90 8.45
CA SER A 479 -14.41 -16.53 8.88
C SER A 479 -14.98 -15.77 7.70
N GLU A 480 -16.10 -15.11 7.94
CA GLU A 480 -16.79 -14.28 6.96
C GLU A 480 -17.01 -12.89 7.56
N SER A 481 -16.76 -11.86 6.77
CA SER A 481 -16.85 -10.47 7.19
C SER A 481 -17.63 -9.67 6.16
N GLU A 482 -18.60 -8.91 6.63
CA GLU A 482 -19.45 -8.04 5.83
C GLU A 482 -19.40 -6.63 6.41
N ASN A 483 -19.34 -5.61 5.55
CA ASN A 483 -19.35 -4.21 5.96
C ASN A 483 -20.30 -3.41 5.08
N GLU A 484 -21.19 -2.65 5.70
CA GLU A 484 -22.26 -1.92 5.04
C GLU A 484 -22.24 -0.47 5.53
N THR A 485 -22.36 0.49 4.61
CA THR A 485 -22.51 1.92 4.92
C THR A 485 -23.88 2.39 4.46
N PRO A 486 -24.95 2.11 5.23
CA PRO A 486 -26.33 2.42 4.83
C PRO A 486 -26.64 3.93 4.84
N ILE A 487 -25.79 4.74 5.47
CA ILE A 487 -25.96 6.19 5.55
C ILE A 487 -24.66 6.89 5.21
N TYR A 488 -24.70 7.74 4.19
CA TYR A 488 -23.58 8.58 3.77
C TYR A 488 -24.11 9.87 3.12
N MET A 489 -23.24 10.84 2.88
CA MET A 489 -23.59 12.08 2.19
C MET A 489 -22.99 12.09 0.79
N MET A 490 -23.75 12.62 -0.16
CA MET A 490 -23.29 12.96 -1.51
C MET A 490 -24.23 13.98 -2.11
N ASP A 491 -23.78 14.80 -3.04
CA ASP A 491 -24.65 15.65 -3.85
C ASP A 491 -25.20 14.80 -5.02
N ALA A 492 -26.40 14.27 -4.87
CA ALA A 492 -26.95 13.23 -5.75
C ALA A 492 -27.59 13.82 -7.02
N ASN A 493 -28.11 15.03 -6.93
CA ASN A 493 -28.67 15.78 -8.06
C ASN A 493 -27.71 16.84 -8.60
N SER A 494 -26.51 16.99 -8.05
CA SER A 494 -25.53 18.01 -8.47
C SER A 494 -26.07 19.45 -8.35
N ASP A 495 -26.83 19.73 -7.29
CA ASP A 495 -27.38 21.07 -7.01
C ASP A 495 -26.49 21.92 -6.09
N GLY A 496 -25.35 21.39 -5.66
CA GLY A 496 -24.41 22.07 -4.78
C GLY A 496 -24.75 21.97 -3.29
N LEU A 497 -25.81 21.22 -2.93
CA LEU A 497 -26.15 20.91 -1.55
C LEU A 497 -25.85 19.43 -1.26
N PRO A 498 -25.15 19.11 -0.16
CA PRO A 498 -24.96 17.71 0.24
C PRO A 498 -26.29 17.06 0.62
N ASP A 499 -26.65 15.98 -0.07
CA ASP A 499 -27.79 15.12 0.27
C ASP A 499 -27.39 14.01 1.24
N VAL A 500 -28.37 13.42 1.92
CA VAL A 500 -28.15 12.24 2.75
C VAL A 500 -28.77 11.02 2.08
N ILE A 501 -27.95 10.04 1.74
CA ILE A 501 -28.40 8.71 1.34
C ILE A 501 -28.67 7.94 2.62
N LYS A 502 -29.86 7.35 2.71
CA LYS A 502 -30.27 6.53 3.83
C LYS A 502 -31.12 5.37 3.34
N ASP A 503 -30.65 4.14 3.58
CA ASP A 503 -31.38 2.90 3.28
C ASP A 503 -31.91 2.91 1.82
N ASP A 504 -31.00 3.12 0.86
CA ASP A 504 -31.23 3.21 -0.59
C ASP A 504 -32.15 4.34 -1.07
N LYS A 505 -32.46 5.30 -0.19
CA LYS A 505 -33.23 6.50 -0.54
C LYS A 505 -32.37 7.74 -0.43
N VAL A 506 -32.49 8.61 -1.42
CA VAL A 506 -31.89 9.94 -1.39
C VAL A 506 -32.82 10.89 -0.66
N TRP A 507 -32.30 11.53 0.38
CA TRP A 507 -32.93 12.64 1.07
C TRP A 507 -32.26 13.91 0.58
N PHE A 508 -32.90 14.56 -0.39
CA PHE A 508 -32.40 15.77 -1.01
C PHE A 508 -32.43 16.93 -0.04
N ASN A 509 -31.31 17.63 0.07
CA ASN A 509 -31.20 18.83 0.87
C ASN A 509 -31.78 20.02 0.11
N ARG A 510 -32.46 20.92 0.82
CA ARG A 510 -32.94 22.19 0.25
C ARG A 510 -33.02 23.30 1.28
N LYS A 511 -32.87 24.51 0.77
CA LYS A 511 -33.11 25.75 1.52
C LYS A 511 -34.61 25.99 1.69
N ASN A 512 -35.04 26.21 2.93
CA ASN A 512 -36.36 26.72 3.28
C ASN A 512 -36.21 28.00 4.12
N GLY A 513 -36.17 29.14 3.44
CA GLY A 513 -35.76 30.40 4.06
C GLY A 513 -34.31 30.32 4.53
N ASN A 514 -34.07 30.55 5.82
CA ASN A 514 -32.74 30.49 6.44
C ASN A 514 -32.42 29.11 7.08
N SER A 515 -33.25 28.10 6.87
CA SER A 515 -33.08 26.76 7.45
C SER A 515 -32.93 25.70 6.35
N GLN A 516 -32.24 24.60 6.68
CA GLN A 516 -32.12 23.44 5.80
C GLN A 516 -33.17 22.41 6.15
N GLU A 517 -33.77 21.78 5.14
CA GLU A 517 -34.65 20.64 5.31
C GLU A 517 -34.42 19.58 4.24
N MET A 518 -34.71 18.33 4.60
CA MET A 518 -34.56 17.22 3.67
C MET A 518 -35.92 16.83 3.06
N VAL A 519 -35.92 16.50 1.77
CA VAL A 519 -37.09 16.02 1.03
C VAL A 519 -36.75 14.74 0.28
N ILE A 520 -37.73 13.87 0.06
CA ILE A 520 -37.53 12.56 -0.58
C ILE A 520 -37.67 12.60 -2.12
N THR A 521 -37.96 13.78 -2.67
CA THR A 521 -38.14 14.04 -4.09
C THR A 521 -37.38 15.30 -4.48
N SER A 522 -36.79 15.30 -5.67
CA SER A 522 -36.01 16.43 -6.19
C SER A 522 -36.88 17.51 -6.88
N ASP A 523 -38.20 17.44 -6.78
CA ASP A 523 -39.11 18.40 -7.43
C ASP A 523 -39.04 19.80 -6.80
N LEU A 524 -38.52 19.87 -5.58
CA LEU A 524 -38.37 21.10 -4.81
C LEU A 524 -36.91 21.51 -4.58
N THR A 525 -35.97 20.89 -5.29
CA THR A 525 -34.53 21.20 -5.26
C THR A 525 -34.15 22.10 -6.43
N GLU A 526 -32.99 22.75 -6.37
CA GLU A 526 -32.55 23.65 -7.46
C GLU A 526 -32.25 22.89 -8.75
N ASN A 527 -31.65 21.68 -8.65
CA ASN A 527 -31.52 20.76 -9.76
C ASN A 527 -32.49 19.58 -9.60
N MET A 528 -33.53 19.55 -10.42
CA MET A 528 -34.56 18.51 -10.38
C MET A 528 -34.18 17.33 -11.27
N ILE A 529 -34.27 16.12 -10.72
CA ILE A 529 -34.18 14.89 -11.50
C ILE A 529 -35.54 14.64 -12.17
N ILE A 530 -35.62 14.88 -13.48
CA ILE A 530 -36.81 14.58 -14.29
C ILE A 530 -36.76 13.10 -14.69
N THR A 531 -37.73 12.31 -14.21
CA THR A 531 -37.90 10.91 -14.60
C THR A 531 -38.99 10.82 -15.67
N ASP A 532 -38.61 10.67 -16.94
CA ASP A 532 -39.54 10.58 -18.09
C ASP A 532 -40.14 9.16 -18.26
N ASN A 533 -39.67 8.20 -17.47
CA ASN A 533 -40.19 6.84 -17.43
C ASN A 533 -40.43 6.42 -15.98
N ALA A 534 -41.46 5.59 -15.75
CA ALA A 534 -41.59 4.88 -14.48
C ALA A 534 -40.23 4.28 -14.13
N VAL A 535 -39.70 4.65 -12.95
CA VAL A 535 -38.44 4.11 -12.42
C VAL A 535 -38.53 2.60 -12.60
N GLN A 536 -37.75 2.06 -13.54
CA GLN A 536 -37.59 0.61 -13.61
C GLN A 536 -37.00 0.27 -12.25
N PRO A 537 -37.64 -0.57 -11.43
CA PRO A 537 -37.04 -0.98 -10.18
C PRO A 537 -35.62 -1.43 -10.51
N TYR A 538 -34.66 -0.91 -9.76
CA TYR A 538 -33.33 -1.47 -9.79
C TYR A 538 -33.49 -2.95 -9.45
N THR A 539 -33.49 -3.80 -10.46
CA THR A 539 -33.12 -5.18 -10.29
C THR A 539 -31.65 -5.11 -10.03
N GLU A 540 -31.30 -5.28 -8.75
CA GLU A 540 -29.98 -5.75 -8.37
C GLU A 540 -29.56 -6.77 -9.42
N PRO A 541 -28.45 -6.55 -10.16
CA PRO A 541 -27.95 -7.62 -10.99
C PRO A 541 -27.84 -8.80 -10.05
N GLU A 542 -28.55 -9.90 -10.33
CA GLU A 542 -28.54 -11.10 -9.49
C GLU A 542 -27.12 -11.21 -8.93
N GLU A 543 -26.98 -11.09 -7.60
CA GLU A 543 -25.75 -11.51 -6.98
C GLU A 543 -25.42 -12.84 -7.65
N PRO A 544 -24.21 -13.03 -8.17
CA PRO A 544 -23.89 -14.29 -8.79
C PRO A 544 -24.03 -15.37 -7.71
N ASP A 545 -25.24 -15.93 -7.57
CA ASP A 545 -25.62 -17.06 -6.73
C ASP A 545 -24.53 -18.07 -6.94
N ASP A 546 -23.65 -18.24 -5.95
CA ASP A 546 -22.54 -19.18 -5.89
C ASP A 546 -22.20 -19.75 -7.28
N ILE A 547 -21.74 -18.86 -8.18
CA ILE A 547 -21.58 -19.25 -9.58
C ILE A 547 -20.36 -20.16 -9.65
N ASP A 548 -20.66 -21.46 -9.65
CA ASP A 548 -20.00 -22.52 -10.40
C ASP A 548 -19.01 -21.91 -11.40
N PRO A 549 -17.70 -22.20 -11.29
CA PRO A 549 -16.61 -21.39 -11.85
C PRO A 549 -16.98 -20.73 -13.16
N VAL A 550 -17.18 -19.39 -13.12
CA VAL A 550 -17.58 -18.50 -14.22
C VAL A 550 -17.45 -19.16 -15.59
N LYS A 551 -18.54 -19.80 -16.06
CA LYS A 551 -18.64 -20.18 -17.46
C LYS A 551 -18.62 -18.88 -18.28
N PRO A 552 -17.64 -18.67 -19.17
CA PRO A 552 -17.45 -17.39 -19.85
C PRO A 552 -18.71 -16.99 -20.64
N LYS A 553 -19.32 -15.84 -20.30
CA LYS A 553 -20.52 -15.29 -20.95
C LYS A 553 -20.24 -14.56 -22.29
N ASN A 554 -18.97 -14.46 -22.70
CA ASN A 554 -18.50 -13.65 -23.84
C ASN A 554 -17.94 -14.51 -24.99
N ASP A 555 -17.97 -13.97 -26.22
CA ASP A 555 -17.21 -14.52 -27.36
C ASP A 555 -15.71 -14.60 -27.01
N VAL A 556 -15.05 -15.69 -27.40
CA VAL A 556 -13.59 -15.77 -27.30
C VAL A 556 -13.02 -15.11 -28.54
N VAL A 557 -12.32 -13.99 -28.35
CA VAL A 557 -11.69 -13.23 -29.44
C VAL A 557 -10.18 -13.19 -29.24
N LYS A 558 -9.46 -13.67 -30.25
CA LYS A 558 -8.02 -13.47 -30.42
C LYS A 558 -7.81 -12.37 -31.47
N VAL A 559 -6.89 -11.46 -31.17
CA VAL A 559 -6.62 -10.28 -31.98
C VAL A 559 -5.18 -10.32 -32.46
N TRP A 560 -5.01 -10.25 -33.78
CA TRP A 560 -3.74 -9.94 -34.41
C TRP A 560 -3.69 -8.45 -34.75
N ILE A 561 -2.58 -7.79 -34.45
CA ILE A 561 -2.36 -6.37 -34.73
C ILE A 561 -1.25 -6.29 -35.78
N ALA A 562 -1.52 -5.64 -36.90
CA ALA A 562 -0.58 -5.52 -38.00
C ALA A 562 0.67 -4.72 -37.57
N PRO A 563 1.89 -5.27 -37.65
CA PRO A 563 3.10 -4.51 -37.34
C PRO A 563 3.44 -3.46 -38.38
N LYS A 564 3.21 -3.78 -39.66
CA LYS A 564 3.53 -2.90 -40.79
C LYS A 564 2.42 -2.87 -41.83
N ASN A 565 2.53 -1.93 -42.76
CA ASN A 565 1.63 -1.87 -43.90
C ASN A 565 1.95 -3.01 -44.88
N GLY A 566 0.95 -3.67 -45.44
CA GLY A 566 1.20 -4.66 -46.49
C GLY A 566 0.03 -5.58 -46.80
N PHE A 567 0.21 -6.40 -47.83
CA PHE A 567 -0.72 -7.46 -48.18
C PHE A 567 -0.50 -8.67 -47.29
N ILE A 568 -1.59 -9.25 -46.79
CA ILE A 568 -1.53 -10.42 -45.90
C ILE A 568 -2.29 -11.61 -46.48
N GLN A 569 -1.91 -12.79 -46.03
CA GLN A 569 -2.70 -14.01 -46.15
C GLN A 569 -2.90 -14.60 -44.76
N ILE A 570 -4.08 -15.18 -44.55
CA ILE A 570 -4.45 -15.82 -43.28
C ILE A 570 -4.61 -17.31 -43.54
N ALA A 571 -3.97 -18.13 -42.70
CA ALA A 571 -4.13 -19.57 -42.71
C ALA A 571 -4.47 -20.07 -41.30
N ASP A 572 -5.33 -21.07 -41.18
CA ASP A 572 -5.68 -21.68 -39.89
C ASP A 572 -6.07 -23.15 -40.07
N ARG A 573 -5.97 -23.94 -39.01
CA ARG A 573 -6.46 -25.31 -38.93
C ARG A 573 -7.41 -25.41 -37.74
N ILE A 574 -8.70 -25.33 -38.04
CA ILE A 574 -9.75 -25.38 -37.03
C ILE A 574 -10.25 -26.82 -36.84
N GLY A 575 -10.35 -27.25 -35.59
CA GLY A 575 -10.75 -28.60 -35.22
C GLY A 575 -11.56 -28.62 -33.94
N ILE A 576 -12.20 -29.76 -33.67
CA ILE A 576 -12.93 -30.00 -32.42
C ILE A 576 -12.07 -30.88 -31.53
N ALA A 577 -11.98 -30.56 -30.23
CA ALA A 577 -11.28 -31.42 -29.27
C ALA A 577 -11.93 -32.82 -29.20
N PRO A 578 -11.17 -33.87 -28.83
CA PRO A 578 -11.75 -35.20 -28.67
C PRO A 578 -12.78 -35.24 -27.52
N ASN A 579 -13.68 -36.23 -27.55
CA ASN A 579 -14.67 -36.54 -26.51
C ASN A 579 -15.64 -35.39 -26.16
N GLN A 580 -16.11 -34.66 -27.18
CA GLN A 580 -17.10 -33.60 -27.00
C GLN A 580 -18.53 -34.12 -27.16
N ASP A 581 -19.47 -33.47 -26.48
CA ASP A 581 -20.91 -33.70 -26.57
C ASP A 581 -21.40 -33.58 -28.02
N ASN A 582 -22.12 -34.60 -28.51
CA ASN A 582 -22.61 -34.66 -29.89
C ASN A 582 -23.74 -33.66 -30.19
N THR A 583 -24.31 -33.04 -29.16
CA THR A 583 -25.29 -31.96 -29.27
C THR A 583 -24.65 -30.57 -29.30
N ALA A 584 -23.34 -30.47 -29.01
CA ALA A 584 -22.63 -29.21 -29.02
C ALA A 584 -22.50 -28.64 -30.44
N LYS A 585 -22.38 -27.32 -30.53
CA LYS A 585 -22.10 -26.59 -31.77
C LYS A 585 -21.21 -25.40 -31.49
N ALA A 586 -20.35 -25.02 -32.44
CA ALA A 586 -19.53 -23.83 -32.32
C ALA A 586 -19.49 -23.06 -33.64
N VAL A 587 -19.47 -21.73 -33.59
CA VAL A 587 -19.39 -20.90 -34.80
C VAL A 587 -18.08 -20.11 -34.75
N TYR A 588 -17.26 -20.26 -35.78
CA TYR A 588 -15.95 -19.62 -35.88
C TYR A 588 -15.95 -18.60 -37.02
N SER A 589 -15.36 -17.42 -36.81
CA SER A 589 -15.22 -16.41 -37.85
C SER A 589 -13.89 -15.67 -37.82
N ILE A 590 -13.49 -15.18 -38.99
CA ILE A 590 -12.36 -14.26 -39.16
C ILE A 590 -12.91 -12.92 -39.65
N GLU A 591 -12.56 -11.83 -38.98
CA GLU A 591 -13.07 -10.48 -39.28
C GLU A 591 -11.92 -9.49 -39.41
N ILE A 592 -12.05 -8.54 -40.34
CA ILE A 592 -11.06 -7.48 -40.61
C ILE A 592 -11.80 -6.17 -40.91
N LYS A 593 -11.11 -5.04 -40.86
CA LYS A 593 -11.66 -3.76 -41.30
C LYS A 593 -12.21 -3.82 -42.74
N ASN A 594 -13.42 -3.28 -42.93
CA ASN A 594 -14.10 -3.30 -44.22
C ASN A 594 -13.44 -2.31 -45.20
N PRO A 595 -13.03 -2.75 -46.40
CA PRO A 595 -12.37 -1.89 -47.38
C PRO A 595 -13.32 -0.89 -48.03
N ASN A 596 -14.63 -1.17 -48.03
CA ASN A 596 -15.67 -0.33 -48.63
C ASN A 596 -16.29 0.65 -47.61
N ASP A 597 -16.15 0.38 -46.29
CA ASP A 597 -16.65 1.22 -45.21
C ASP A 597 -15.69 1.17 -44.01
N ALA A 598 -14.80 2.14 -43.91
CA ALA A 598 -13.75 2.17 -42.89
C ALA A 598 -14.27 2.26 -41.44
N SER A 599 -15.56 2.54 -41.23
CA SER A 599 -16.20 2.61 -39.89
C SER A 599 -16.62 1.25 -39.34
N LYS A 600 -16.56 0.18 -40.15
CA LYS A 600 -17.03 -1.16 -39.78
C LYS A 600 -15.99 -2.24 -40.05
N ASN A 601 -16.12 -3.36 -39.36
CA ASN A 601 -15.45 -4.60 -39.73
C ASN A 601 -16.35 -5.42 -40.66
N CYS A 602 -15.72 -6.20 -41.53
CA CYS A 602 -16.36 -7.19 -42.38
C CYS A 602 -15.88 -8.59 -42.01
N ARG A 603 -16.69 -9.60 -42.31
CA ARG A 603 -16.38 -10.98 -42.03
C ARG A 603 -15.81 -11.66 -43.27
N LEU A 604 -14.58 -12.15 -43.16
CA LEU A 604 -13.87 -12.84 -44.23
C LEU A 604 -14.21 -14.32 -44.30
N PHE A 605 -14.52 -14.92 -43.15
CA PHE A 605 -14.80 -16.35 -43.02
C PHE A 605 -15.81 -16.59 -41.90
N LEU A 606 -16.69 -17.58 -42.07
CA LEU A 606 -17.65 -18.03 -41.07
C LEU A 606 -17.93 -19.52 -41.27
N THR A 607 -17.83 -20.33 -40.22
CA THR A 607 -18.23 -21.73 -40.31
C THR A 607 -18.90 -22.17 -39.01
N GLU A 608 -19.92 -23.02 -39.14
CA GLU A 608 -20.49 -23.76 -38.02
C GLU A 608 -19.79 -25.13 -37.96
N LEU A 609 -19.10 -25.40 -36.85
CA LEU A 609 -18.42 -26.66 -36.60
C LEU A 609 -19.45 -27.68 -36.10
N ASN A 610 -19.72 -28.69 -36.94
CA ASN A 610 -20.66 -29.78 -36.72
C ASN A 610 -20.01 -31.13 -37.07
N GLY A 611 -19.07 -31.65 -36.25
CA GLY A 611 -18.43 -32.97 -36.46
C GLY A 611 -16.92 -33.03 -36.23
N THR A 612 -16.33 -34.23 -36.29
CA THR A 612 -14.95 -34.53 -35.80
C THR A 612 -13.80 -34.27 -36.78
N ALA A 613 -14.03 -33.75 -38.00
CA ALA A 613 -12.97 -33.53 -38.97
C ALA A 613 -12.39 -32.10 -38.90
N ASN A 614 -11.06 -31.99 -38.82
CA ASN A 614 -10.35 -30.72 -38.87
C ASN A 614 -10.53 -30.04 -40.25
N GLN A 615 -10.83 -28.75 -40.26
CA GLN A 615 -10.97 -27.92 -41.47
C GLN A 615 -9.73 -27.02 -41.62
N SER A 616 -9.16 -26.98 -42.82
CA SER A 616 -8.10 -26.02 -43.15
C SER A 616 -8.71 -24.77 -43.76
N VAL A 617 -8.33 -23.60 -43.25
CA VAL A 617 -8.81 -22.30 -43.69
C VAL A 617 -7.66 -21.57 -44.36
N SER A 618 -7.91 -20.98 -45.54
CA SER A 618 -6.99 -20.06 -46.19
C SER A 618 -7.77 -18.89 -46.79
N VAL A 619 -7.41 -17.67 -46.39
CA VAL A 619 -8.08 -16.43 -46.81
C VAL A 619 -7.03 -15.48 -47.41
N ARG A 620 -7.21 -15.12 -48.68
CA ARG A 620 -6.27 -14.28 -49.45
C ARG A 620 -6.89 -12.99 -49.99
N TYR A 621 -8.21 -12.97 -50.10
CA TYR A 621 -9.04 -11.90 -50.68
C TYR A 621 -10.25 -11.62 -49.79
N TYR A 622 -10.81 -10.42 -49.86
CA TYR A 622 -12.02 -10.06 -49.09
C TYR A 622 -13.24 -10.93 -49.44
N ASN A 623 -13.29 -11.51 -50.63
CA ASN A 623 -14.34 -12.44 -51.09
C ASN A 623 -13.89 -13.91 -51.09
N SER A 624 -12.89 -14.31 -50.30
CA SER A 624 -12.43 -15.72 -50.24
C SER A 624 -13.46 -16.69 -49.63
N TYR A 625 -14.55 -16.17 -49.07
CA TYR A 625 -15.59 -16.99 -48.47
C TYR A 625 -16.32 -17.81 -49.55
N PRO A 626 -16.45 -19.15 -49.40
CA PRO A 626 -17.05 -20.00 -50.42
C PRO A 626 -18.59 -19.89 -50.54
N GLY A 627 -19.25 -19.06 -49.74
CA GLY A 627 -20.71 -18.82 -49.77
C GLY A 627 -21.08 -17.36 -50.13
N THR A 628 -22.33 -16.97 -49.88
CA THR A 628 -22.79 -15.58 -50.07
C THR A 628 -21.87 -14.60 -49.35
N PRO A 629 -21.38 -13.52 -50.00
CA PRO A 629 -20.46 -12.58 -49.39
C PRO A 629 -20.98 -12.04 -48.05
N LEU A 630 -20.20 -12.23 -46.98
CA LEU A 630 -20.58 -11.87 -45.61
C LEU A 630 -20.29 -10.39 -45.33
N GLY A 631 -21.03 -9.52 -46.01
CA GLY A 631 -20.99 -8.07 -45.83
C GLY A 631 -19.98 -7.32 -46.70
N VAL A 632 -19.08 -8.00 -47.43
CA VAL A 632 -18.19 -7.39 -48.44
C VAL A 632 -17.97 -8.35 -49.61
N SER A 633 -18.32 -7.91 -50.82
CA SER A 633 -18.01 -8.61 -52.08
C SER A 633 -16.91 -7.84 -52.83
N ASN A 634 -15.65 -8.04 -52.43
CA ASN A 634 -14.50 -7.35 -53.02
C ASN A 634 -13.42 -8.37 -53.40
N ALA A 635 -13.01 -8.38 -54.68
CA ALA A 635 -12.00 -9.30 -55.22
C ALA A 635 -10.55 -8.87 -54.91
N SER A 636 -10.36 -7.76 -54.19
CA SER A 636 -9.03 -7.28 -53.79
C SER A 636 -8.42 -8.18 -52.71
N ARG A 637 -7.09 -8.20 -52.68
CA ARG A 637 -6.32 -8.88 -51.65
C ARG A 637 -6.44 -8.17 -50.31
N LEU A 638 -6.27 -8.93 -49.23
CA LEU A 638 -6.30 -8.37 -47.88
C LEU A 638 -5.10 -7.43 -47.69
N TYR A 639 -5.38 -6.17 -47.38
CA TYR A 639 -4.36 -5.16 -47.09
C TYR A 639 -4.61 -4.58 -45.71
N VAL A 640 -3.56 -4.45 -44.93
CA VAL A 640 -3.60 -3.86 -43.58
C VAL A 640 -2.62 -2.70 -43.47
N LYS A 641 -2.99 -1.71 -42.67
CA LYS A 641 -2.06 -0.69 -42.17
C LYS A 641 -1.54 -1.08 -40.78
N SER A 642 -0.36 -0.61 -40.42
CA SER A 642 0.21 -0.77 -39.08
C SER A 642 -0.81 -0.34 -38.01
N GLY A 643 -1.00 -1.16 -36.99
CA GLY A 643 -1.99 -0.98 -35.93
C GLY A 643 -3.41 -1.48 -36.25
N GLU A 644 -3.72 -1.83 -37.50
CA GLU A 644 -5.03 -2.41 -37.84
C GLU A 644 -5.15 -3.86 -37.34
N LYS A 645 -6.39 -4.26 -37.04
CA LYS A 645 -6.69 -5.50 -36.30
C LYS A 645 -7.37 -6.52 -37.19
N VAL A 646 -6.97 -7.78 -37.02
CA VAL A 646 -7.67 -8.96 -37.54
C VAL A 646 -8.16 -9.77 -36.34
N TYR A 647 -9.44 -10.11 -36.36
CA TYR A 647 -10.13 -10.77 -35.26
C TYR A 647 -10.47 -12.21 -35.61
N PHE A 648 -10.06 -13.12 -34.74
CA PHE A 648 -10.35 -14.55 -34.81
C PHE A 648 -11.31 -14.85 -33.66
N ARG A 649 -12.57 -15.13 -34.01
CA ARG A 649 -13.68 -15.13 -33.05
C ARG A 649 -14.38 -16.47 -33.03
N LEU A 650 -14.54 -16.99 -31.82
CA LEU A 650 -15.47 -18.07 -31.51
C LEU A 650 -16.74 -17.46 -30.93
N HIS A 651 -17.85 -17.52 -31.68
CA HIS A 651 -19.14 -16.95 -31.29
C HIS A 651 -19.82 -17.83 -30.25
N ARG A 652 -20.35 -17.21 -29.21
CA ARG A 652 -21.23 -17.85 -28.25
C ARG A 652 -22.55 -18.25 -28.92
N ARG A 653 -22.99 -19.47 -28.69
CA ARG A 653 -24.36 -19.94 -28.96
C ARG A 653 -25.04 -20.40 -27.66
N ALA A 654 -26.37 -20.36 -27.63
CA ALA A 654 -27.16 -21.02 -26.59
C ALA A 654 -26.99 -22.55 -26.69
N GLY A 655 -26.71 -23.22 -25.56
CA GLY A 655 -26.39 -24.65 -25.48
C GLY A 655 -24.91 -24.94 -25.18
N THR A 656 -24.52 -26.21 -25.26
CA THR A 656 -23.12 -26.66 -25.14
C THR A 656 -22.32 -26.23 -26.37
N ASN A 657 -21.13 -25.64 -26.18
CA ASN A 657 -20.23 -25.28 -27.28
C ASN A 657 -19.07 -26.28 -27.35
N TYR A 658 -18.59 -26.59 -28.55
CA TYR A 658 -17.38 -27.39 -28.72
C TYR A 658 -16.14 -26.66 -28.19
N ILE A 659 -15.23 -27.40 -27.56
CA ILE A 659 -13.84 -26.96 -27.43
C ILE A 659 -13.22 -26.98 -28.83
N VAL A 660 -12.78 -25.82 -29.31
CA VAL A 660 -12.21 -25.63 -30.64
C VAL A 660 -10.70 -25.48 -30.57
N ASN A 661 -9.99 -26.33 -31.31
CA ASN A 661 -8.56 -26.21 -31.55
C ASN A 661 -8.36 -25.29 -32.77
N THR A 662 -7.60 -24.20 -32.63
CA THR A 662 -7.31 -23.22 -33.68
C THR A 662 -5.88 -22.70 -33.47
N ASN A 663 -5.14 -22.49 -34.56
CA ASN A 663 -3.77 -21.97 -34.55
C ASN A 663 -3.57 -21.12 -35.81
N PRO A 664 -4.16 -19.92 -35.86
CA PRO A 664 -4.08 -19.04 -37.02
C PRO A 664 -2.68 -18.47 -37.21
N VAL A 665 -2.32 -18.28 -38.47
CA VAL A 665 -1.09 -17.66 -38.92
C VAL A 665 -1.45 -16.52 -39.86
N VAL A 666 -0.82 -15.35 -39.66
CA VAL A 666 -0.88 -14.23 -40.59
C VAL A 666 0.50 -14.00 -41.19
N GLY A 667 0.59 -14.12 -42.51
CA GLY A 667 1.82 -13.93 -43.27
C GLY A 667 1.71 -12.76 -44.24
N TYR A 668 2.74 -11.94 -44.33
CA TYR A 668 2.86 -10.90 -45.34
C TYR A 668 3.25 -11.50 -46.70
N THR A 669 2.81 -10.80 -47.73
CA THR A 669 2.95 -11.22 -49.12
C THR A 669 3.27 -10.01 -49.98
N ASP A 670 3.97 -10.24 -51.09
CA ASP A 670 4.22 -9.22 -52.09
C ASP A 670 2.91 -8.81 -52.81
N SER A 671 2.98 -7.92 -53.79
CA SER A 671 1.82 -7.52 -54.61
C SER A 671 1.28 -8.63 -55.52
N SER A 672 2.06 -9.69 -55.78
CA SER A 672 1.70 -10.80 -56.67
C SER A 672 1.01 -11.98 -55.97
N GLY A 673 1.17 -12.13 -54.65
CA GLY A 673 0.61 -13.24 -53.87
C GLY A 673 1.65 -14.11 -53.18
N SER A 674 2.93 -13.85 -53.41
CA SER A 674 4.05 -14.65 -52.92
C SER A 674 4.39 -14.26 -51.48
N SER A 675 4.66 -15.24 -50.62
CA SER A 675 5.04 -14.99 -49.23
C SER A 675 6.36 -14.21 -49.14
N LEU A 676 6.39 -13.20 -48.29
CA LEU A 676 7.62 -12.47 -47.99
C LEU A 676 8.39 -13.22 -46.90
N PRO A 677 9.67 -13.58 -47.13
CA PRO A 677 10.51 -14.11 -46.07
C PRO A 677 10.86 -13.01 -45.06
N ASP A 678 11.12 -13.37 -43.81
CA ASP A 678 11.77 -12.46 -42.86
C ASP A 678 13.25 -12.33 -43.23
N GLU A 679 13.73 -11.09 -43.33
CA GLU A 679 15.15 -10.80 -43.54
C GLU A 679 15.80 -10.49 -42.19
N PHE A 680 17.06 -10.89 -42.01
CA PHE A 680 17.83 -10.67 -40.77
C PHE A 680 17.88 -9.19 -40.33
N LEU A 681 17.77 -8.25 -41.27
CA LEU A 681 17.71 -6.80 -40.98
C LEU A 681 16.37 -6.35 -40.38
N GLU A 682 15.29 -7.10 -40.61
CA GLU A 682 13.96 -6.83 -40.03
C GLU A 682 13.77 -7.52 -38.66
N GLU A 683 14.66 -8.47 -38.28
CA GLU A 683 14.64 -9.19 -37.01
C GLU A 683 15.26 -8.38 -35.87
N GLN A 684 14.48 -7.46 -35.29
CA GLN A 684 14.84 -6.82 -34.02
C GLN A 684 14.40 -7.72 -32.86
N ASP A 685 15.36 -8.23 -32.08
CA ASP A 685 15.10 -9.06 -30.88
C ASP A 685 14.26 -10.33 -31.13
N GLY A 686 14.41 -10.98 -32.30
CA GLY A 686 13.66 -12.18 -32.68
C GLY A 686 12.22 -11.92 -33.13
N TYR A 687 11.88 -10.67 -33.44
CA TYR A 687 10.60 -10.31 -34.04
C TYR A 687 10.57 -10.63 -35.54
N MET A 688 9.70 -11.55 -35.95
CA MET A 688 9.48 -11.94 -37.36
C MET A 688 8.24 -11.23 -37.93
N PRO A 689 8.37 -10.03 -38.54
CA PRO A 689 7.24 -9.22 -39.00
C PRO A 689 6.47 -9.82 -40.18
N ASN A 690 7.09 -10.64 -41.02
CA ASN A 690 6.49 -11.19 -42.24
C ASN A 690 5.77 -12.52 -41.99
N TYR A 691 6.06 -13.23 -40.90
CA TYR A 691 5.38 -14.46 -40.55
C TYR A 691 5.03 -14.53 -39.06
N THR A 692 3.76 -14.32 -38.72
CA THR A 692 3.29 -14.29 -37.33
C THR A 692 2.44 -15.51 -36.98
N ASN A 693 2.91 -16.28 -36.01
CA ASN A 693 2.25 -17.47 -35.45
C ASN A 693 1.31 -17.10 -34.28
N TYR A 694 0.38 -18.01 -33.97
CA TYR A 694 -0.63 -17.82 -32.92
C TYR A 694 -0.05 -17.62 -31.52
N ASP A 695 1.01 -18.36 -31.18
CA ASP A 695 1.55 -18.44 -29.82
C ASP A 695 2.29 -17.16 -29.41
N ASP A 696 2.95 -16.49 -30.35
CA ASP A 696 3.82 -15.36 -30.00
C ASP A 696 3.18 -13.99 -30.24
N LYS A 697 2.19 -13.88 -31.13
CA LYS A 697 1.76 -12.58 -31.70
C LYS A 697 0.26 -12.29 -31.67
N PHE A 698 -0.55 -13.14 -31.02
CA PHE A 698 -2.00 -12.95 -30.92
C PHE A 698 -2.44 -12.70 -29.47
N PHE A 699 -3.05 -11.55 -29.25
CA PHE A 699 -3.55 -11.14 -27.94
C PHE A 699 -4.94 -11.76 -27.70
N LEU A 700 -5.14 -12.41 -26.56
CA LEU A 700 -6.50 -12.72 -26.08
C LEU A 700 -7.09 -11.39 -25.58
N ASN A 701 -8.33 -11.05 -25.96
CA ASN A 701 -8.99 -9.81 -25.51
C ASN A 701 -9.34 -9.79 -24.00
N ASN A 702 -8.61 -10.54 -23.17
CA ASN A 702 -8.73 -10.51 -21.73
C ASN A 702 -7.35 -10.25 -21.14
N LEU A 703 -6.97 -8.97 -21.06
CA LEU A 703 -5.69 -8.55 -20.46
C LEU A 703 -5.63 -8.74 -18.94
N THR A 704 -6.61 -9.40 -18.31
CA THR A 704 -6.61 -9.69 -16.87
C THR A 704 -7.33 -11.01 -16.53
N LYS A 705 -6.67 -12.16 -16.68
CA LYS A 705 -7.05 -13.37 -15.92
C LYS A 705 -5.86 -14.24 -15.57
N SER A 706 -5.75 -14.58 -14.28
CA SER A 706 -4.75 -15.50 -13.75
C SER A 706 -5.06 -16.95 -14.15
N PHE A 707 -4.03 -17.73 -14.49
CA PHE A 707 -4.15 -19.19 -14.59
C PHE A 707 -4.37 -19.79 -13.19
N LYS A 708 -5.45 -20.54 -13.00
CA LYS A 708 -5.67 -21.39 -11.81
C LYS A 708 -5.79 -22.84 -12.28
N PHE A 709 -5.04 -23.73 -11.64
CA PHE A 709 -5.19 -25.17 -11.82
C PHE A 709 -6.20 -25.69 -10.80
N ALA A 710 -7.13 -26.53 -11.25
CA ALA A 710 -8.17 -27.09 -10.40
C ALA A 710 -7.68 -28.26 -9.53
N GLU A 711 -6.53 -28.84 -9.85
CA GLU A 711 -5.97 -30.04 -9.21
C GLU A 711 -4.44 -29.90 -9.07
N PRO A 712 -3.81 -30.50 -8.04
CA PRO A 712 -2.35 -30.53 -7.92
C PRO A 712 -1.72 -31.34 -9.07
N ALA A 713 -0.83 -30.72 -9.85
CA ALA A 713 -0.08 -31.39 -10.91
C ALA A 713 1.40 -30.93 -10.93
N ASN A 714 2.32 -31.83 -11.30
CA ASN A 714 3.71 -31.48 -11.54
C ASN A 714 3.83 -30.87 -12.94
N ILE A 715 4.23 -29.59 -13.02
CA ILE A 715 4.41 -28.87 -14.27
C ILE A 715 5.91 -28.73 -14.55
N HIS A 716 6.36 -29.30 -15.66
CA HIS A 716 7.69 -29.00 -16.19
C HIS A 716 7.61 -27.80 -17.13
N ILE A 717 8.03 -26.63 -16.63
CA ILE A 717 8.21 -25.44 -17.45
C ILE A 717 9.63 -25.51 -18.04
N THR A 718 9.73 -25.75 -19.34
CA THR A 718 11.02 -25.68 -20.04
C THR A 718 11.18 -24.25 -20.54
N ILE A 719 12.11 -23.51 -19.95
CA ILE A 719 12.50 -22.19 -20.46
C ILE A 719 13.59 -22.44 -21.51
N PRO A 720 13.37 -22.18 -22.81
CA PRO A 720 14.44 -22.29 -23.79
C PRO A 720 15.52 -21.25 -23.47
N GLU A 721 16.77 -21.63 -23.69
CA GLU A 721 17.99 -20.90 -23.36
C GLU A 721 17.88 -19.39 -23.68
N PHE A 722 18.26 -18.53 -22.73
CA PHE A 722 18.31 -17.08 -22.94
C PHE A 722 19.74 -16.60 -22.75
N THR A 723 20.16 -15.66 -23.60
CA THR A 723 21.51 -15.06 -23.51
C THR A 723 21.41 -13.74 -22.75
N ILE A 724 22.23 -13.58 -21.72
CA ILE A 724 22.38 -12.30 -21.02
C ILE A 724 23.43 -11.47 -21.78
N PRO A 725 23.13 -10.24 -22.23
CA PRO A 725 24.12 -9.40 -22.88
C PRO A 725 25.27 -9.09 -21.91
N HIS A 726 26.50 -9.46 -22.30
CA HIS A 726 27.70 -9.00 -21.61
C HIS A 726 27.95 -7.53 -21.99
N TYR A 727 27.72 -6.61 -21.08
CA TYR A 727 28.17 -5.23 -21.26
C TYR A 727 29.70 -5.23 -21.17
N PRO A 728 30.43 -4.75 -22.20
CA PRO A 728 31.86 -4.57 -22.09
C PRO A 728 32.12 -3.52 -21.01
N THR A 729 32.89 -3.92 -19.98
CA THR A 729 33.41 -3.00 -18.98
C THR A 729 34.34 -2.01 -19.67
N GLY A 730 33.92 -0.75 -19.75
CA GLY A 730 34.77 0.41 -20.01
C GLY A 730 35.21 1.03 -18.69
#